data_AF-A0A5N5SYK3-F1
#
_entry.id   AF-A0A5N5SYK3-F1
#
_cell.length_a   1.000
_cell.length_b   1.000
_cell.length_c   1.000
_cell.angle_alpha   90.00
_cell.angle_beta   90.00
_cell.angle_gamma   90.00
#
_symmetry.space_group_name_H-M   'P 1'
#
loop_
_entity.id
_entity.type
_entity.pdbx_description
1 polymer ?
#
loop_
_entity_poly.entity_id
_entity_poly.type
_entity_poly.pdbx_seq_one_letter_code
_entity_poly.pdbx_strand_id
1 'polypeptide(L)'
;MFGNLKGKLGEITDLKKYSAPQVLSSLTGSRQRSTQHTPGSQTPNLSKHSRQASDASLSGATPSVSFSTLLEQNESDYSRLEIESFRLEEELRQAKLREEELHKKFLEKDKEIDISNGRIGEQDDVAQKLFNLQENYDQLEGLGTQEISKVKHLLLNATSELEKAKLEIEEKSEEIKSLNKKLKTFEGIEDRIHVLSEEKMDLETTVAGLNQKLNSFNNRSLSVSEELEEEIKHLKEKIKMLEERLSHESVEESEKDKAFAKERESYEHKLEENRQQLNSIKLSWSENITTLEKQIQNLNEKISEDQFLQLDLKSWEENNVSLKKQIKELQEETFKEGEISKETINSLRQENERLKEDVESSKWQLGNRNQSKNSRNKRFKTNFVRNRLIKHIEEEKSKQTSEELELRKEELQKLEKSYEELNIKFSDLESKSSQIELQLASSESSNSVLQDLLTLERGNCDGLEKELQEVKKKLNVVSLEKTKLISNLDKCVEKENEQENTIKGLEDEKNSLSERIQSLEASLLDYESKNNELIKTVSDLEADFELKIENSNLVRELREKLRISEDEISEKKQMLKVQSQRITDMKKTIQRELKISPETSNSHAGQSGLTSQPVAKILPSDNQRTSAVQMSEYKFRKSSVENGDAELDTVNIEYLKHVILKFITSREYEAVQLTRAVSTLLHMTPDEENLLRETLEWKMSWFGPKPNIGKGQLAKAIPPSQ
;
A
#
# COMPACT_ATOMS: atom_id res chain seq x y z
N MET A 1 -1.57 14.91 16.98
CA MET A 1 -0.75 15.83 17.80
C MET A 1 -1.63 17.02 18.19
N PHE A 2 -2.28 17.01 19.36
CA PHE A 2 -3.28 18.03 19.74
C PHE A 2 -3.17 18.42 21.23
N GLY A 3 -2.10 19.15 21.59
CA GLY A 3 -1.88 19.63 22.96
C GLY A 3 -1.76 21.15 23.11
N ASN A 4 -1.09 21.83 22.17
CA ASN A 4 -0.53 23.16 22.43
C ASN A 4 -1.46 24.36 22.22
N LEU A 5 -2.71 24.16 21.77
CA LEU A 5 -3.66 25.26 21.54
C LEU A 5 -4.44 25.71 22.79
N LYS A 6 -4.42 24.94 23.89
CA LYS A 6 -5.15 25.29 25.13
C LYS A 6 -4.37 26.21 26.08
N GLY A 7 -3.11 26.53 25.78
CA GLY A 7 -2.20 27.25 26.68
C GLY A 7 -2.16 28.78 26.55
N LYS A 8 -2.87 29.39 25.59
CA LYS A 8 -2.76 30.84 25.28
C LYS A 8 -4.06 31.64 25.43
N LEU A 9 -5.10 31.08 26.06
CA LEU A 9 -6.38 31.75 26.29
C LEU A 9 -6.73 31.89 27.79
N GLY A 10 -5.71 31.95 28.66
CA GLY A 10 -5.86 31.96 30.12
C GLY A 10 -5.49 33.25 30.85
N GLU A 11 -4.94 34.26 30.17
CA GLU A 11 -4.37 35.47 30.80
C GLU A 11 -5.25 36.74 30.70
N ILE A 12 -6.56 36.60 30.44
CA ILE A 12 -7.51 37.74 30.42
C ILE A 12 -8.73 37.47 31.31
N THR A 13 -8.49 37.04 32.56
CA THR A 13 -9.52 36.98 33.61
C THR A 13 -8.96 37.31 34.99
N ASP A 14 -8.63 38.58 35.28
CA ASP A 14 -8.67 39.09 36.66
C ASP A 14 -8.73 40.63 36.77
N LEU A 15 -9.90 41.22 36.49
CA LEU A 15 -10.23 42.62 36.79
C LEU A 15 -11.38 42.69 37.81
N LYS A 16 -11.09 42.36 39.09
CA LYS A 16 -12.09 42.49 40.17
C LYS A 16 -11.54 42.66 41.61
N LYS A 17 -10.76 43.72 41.82
CA LYS A 17 -10.43 44.37 43.11
C LYS A 17 -9.96 45.80 42.78
N TYR A 18 -10.47 46.91 43.32
CA TYR A 18 -11.33 47.12 44.50
C TYR A 18 -12.50 48.10 44.20
N SER A 19 -13.48 48.17 45.11
CA SER A 19 -14.48 49.25 45.18
C SER A 19 -14.03 50.39 46.12
N ALA A 20 -14.60 51.58 45.91
CA ALA A 20 -14.42 52.81 46.72
C ALA A 20 -15.31 52.79 48.00
N PRO A 21 -15.51 53.89 48.78
CA PRO A 21 -14.94 55.26 48.70
C PRO A 21 -14.52 55.92 50.06
N GLN A 22 -13.87 57.11 50.02
CA GLN A 22 -14.24 58.37 50.74
C GLN A 22 -13.06 59.36 51.08
N VAL A 23 -13.29 60.65 50.76
CA VAL A 23 -13.10 61.87 51.61
C VAL A 23 -11.69 62.35 52.08
N LEU A 24 -11.29 63.57 51.63
CA LEU A 24 -10.46 64.65 52.26
C LEU A 24 -9.08 64.29 52.92
N SER A 25 -7.99 65.09 52.87
CA SER A 25 -7.77 66.53 52.63
C SER A 25 -6.27 66.92 52.38
N SER A 26 -6.04 68.03 51.65
CA SER A 26 -4.96 69.07 51.76
C SER A 26 -3.46 68.74 52.01
N LEU A 27 -2.57 69.36 51.21
CA LEU A 27 -1.20 69.92 51.46
C LEU A 27 -0.34 69.77 50.19
N THR A 28 -0.21 70.73 49.26
CA THR A 28 0.49 72.04 49.23
C THR A 28 2.02 71.99 49.30
N GLY A 29 2.68 72.48 48.23
CA GLY A 29 4.15 72.62 48.09
C GLY A 29 4.67 71.84 46.86
N SER A 30 5.61 72.33 46.05
CA SER A 30 6.23 73.66 45.99
C SER A 30 6.66 73.95 44.54
N ARG A 31 6.58 75.20 44.07
CA ARG A 31 7.05 75.58 42.72
C ARG A 31 7.66 76.99 42.75
N GLN A 32 8.97 77.08 42.50
CA GLN A 32 9.67 78.36 42.39
C GLN A 32 9.40 79.01 41.03
N ARG A 33 9.02 80.30 41.02
CA ARG A 33 9.31 81.21 39.91
C ARG A 33 9.56 82.60 40.50
N SER A 34 10.61 83.28 40.05
CA SER A 34 10.93 84.63 40.48
C SER A 34 10.37 85.63 39.49
N THR A 35 9.58 86.59 39.98
CA THR A 35 9.17 87.81 39.27
C THR A 35 9.03 88.92 40.30
N GLN A 36 9.82 89.99 40.20
CA GLN A 36 9.63 91.17 41.02
C GLN A 36 8.63 92.12 40.35
N HIS A 37 7.66 92.63 41.12
CA HIS A 37 7.19 94.00 40.99
C HIS A 37 6.51 94.47 42.30
N THR A 38 6.55 95.78 42.51
CA THR A 38 5.81 96.57 43.52
C THR A 38 4.28 96.50 43.30
N PRO A 39 3.39 96.86 44.27
CA PRO A 39 3.52 97.99 45.21
C PRO A 39 2.89 97.82 46.63
N GLY A 40 2.87 98.90 47.44
CA GLY A 40 1.74 99.15 48.37
C GLY A 40 2.03 99.45 49.86
N SER A 41 2.37 100.70 50.17
CA SER A 41 2.03 101.48 51.40
C SER A 41 1.73 100.77 52.75
N GLN A 42 2.50 101.09 53.80
CA GLN A 42 2.03 101.94 54.93
C GLN A 42 3.16 102.34 55.92
N THR A 43 2.88 103.35 56.74
CA THR A 43 3.70 103.90 57.87
C THR A 43 3.39 103.12 59.19
N PRO A 44 4.02 103.35 60.38
CA PRO A 44 4.79 104.54 60.81
C PRO A 44 5.99 104.35 61.78
N ASN A 45 6.52 105.51 62.22
CA ASN A 45 7.08 105.82 63.55
C ASN A 45 8.56 105.59 63.91
N LEU A 46 9.21 106.72 64.26
CA LEU A 46 10.17 106.95 65.36
C LEU A 46 11.58 106.32 65.23
N SER A 47 12.67 106.95 65.70
CA SER A 47 12.76 108.13 66.58
C SER A 47 14.07 108.95 66.39
N LYS A 48 14.00 110.27 66.67
CA LYS A 48 14.97 111.15 67.37
C LYS A 48 16.49 110.86 67.17
N HIS A 49 17.33 111.81 66.73
CA HIS A 49 17.82 113.03 67.42
C HIS A 49 18.86 113.74 66.50
N SER A 50 19.34 114.98 66.66
CA SER A 50 19.04 116.11 67.57
C SER A 50 19.47 117.45 66.94
N ARG A 51 18.82 118.54 67.39
CA ARG A 51 19.18 119.98 67.38
C ARG A 51 20.69 120.31 67.30
N GLN A 52 21.03 121.40 66.60
CA GLN A 52 21.34 122.74 67.19
C GLN A 52 21.50 123.80 66.06
N ALA A 53 20.86 124.97 66.19
CA ALA A 53 21.38 126.28 66.62
C ALA A 53 22.41 126.90 65.64
N SER A 54 22.33 128.17 65.18
CA SER A 54 21.75 129.43 65.67
C SER A 54 22.56 130.18 66.74
N ASP A 55 23.66 130.81 66.30
CA ASP A 55 24.26 132.06 66.81
C ASP A 55 25.05 132.66 65.61
N ALA A 56 25.12 133.96 65.32
CA ALA A 56 25.24 135.19 66.13
C ALA A 56 26.70 135.53 66.51
N SER A 57 27.27 136.52 65.81
CA SER A 57 28.59 137.10 66.12
C SER A 57 28.60 138.60 65.77
N LEU A 58 28.60 139.46 66.79
CA LEU A 58 28.67 140.92 66.63
C LEU A 58 30.13 141.41 66.63
N SER A 59 30.43 142.36 65.75
CA SER A 59 31.44 143.40 66.00
C SER A 59 31.15 144.63 65.12
N GLY A 60 31.32 145.88 65.57
CA GLY A 60 31.68 146.29 66.93
C GLY A 60 32.52 147.57 67.02
N ALA A 61 32.08 148.70 66.45
CA ALA A 61 32.66 150.02 66.75
C ALA A 61 31.71 151.18 66.39
N THR A 62 31.48 152.09 67.34
CA THR A 62 31.05 153.48 67.05
C THR A 62 32.30 154.36 66.93
N PRO A 63 32.26 155.44 66.14
CA PRO A 63 32.03 156.75 66.77
C PRO A 63 31.16 157.71 65.93
N SER A 64 30.68 158.80 66.55
CA SER A 64 29.86 159.82 65.87
C SER A 64 30.69 160.72 64.95
N VAL A 65 30.19 160.96 63.73
CA VAL A 65 30.59 162.08 62.86
C VAL A 65 29.31 162.73 62.29
N SER A 66 29.39 163.99 61.86
CA SER A 66 28.23 164.86 61.61
C SER A 66 27.46 164.60 60.31
N PHE A 67 26.26 165.17 60.25
CA PHE A 67 25.14 164.95 59.31
C PHE A 67 25.42 165.18 57.80
N SER A 68 26.64 165.51 57.38
CA SER A 68 26.96 165.91 56.00
C SER A 68 27.57 164.81 55.12
N THR A 69 27.96 163.66 55.67
CA THR A 69 28.64 162.58 54.91
C THR A 69 27.69 161.44 54.47
N LEU A 70 26.43 161.46 54.91
CA LEU A 70 25.49 160.34 54.73
C LEU A 70 24.78 160.28 53.35
N LEU A 71 24.84 161.32 52.52
CA LEU A 71 24.22 161.27 51.18
C LEU A 71 25.09 160.52 50.16
N GLU A 72 26.38 160.83 50.13
CA GLU A 72 27.31 160.35 49.08
C GLU A 72 27.57 158.84 49.16
N GLN A 73 27.57 158.26 50.36
CA GLN A 73 27.59 156.80 50.53
C GLN A 73 26.28 156.13 50.13
N ASN A 74 25.12 156.76 50.41
CA ASN A 74 23.82 156.20 50.03
C ASN A 74 23.68 156.07 48.52
N GLU A 75 24.06 157.09 47.73
CA GLU A 75 24.02 156.98 46.26
C GLU A 75 24.95 155.88 45.73
N SER A 76 26.18 155.79 46.26
CA SER A 76 27.13 154.74 45.83
C SER A 76 26.69 153.32 46.18
N ASP A 77 26.10 153.09 47.36
CA ASP A 77 25.57 151.77 47.72
C ASP A 77 24.24 151.47 47.00
N TYR A 78 23.43 152.48 46.67
CA TYR A 78 22.21 152.29 45.85
C TYR A 78 22.55 151.83 44.43
N SER A 79 23.48 152.50 43.73
CA SER A 79 23.94 152.05 42.41
C SER A 79 24.64 150.69 42.47
N ARG A 80 25.33 150.36 43.56
CA ARG A 80 25.95 149.05 43.77
C ARG A 80 24.90 147.95 43.97
N LEU A 81 23.85 148.22 44.75
CA LEU A 81 22.72 147.31 44.94
C LEU A 81 21.89 147.14 43.66
N GLU A 82 21.76 148.19 42.83
CA GLU A 82 21.08 148.12 41.54
C GLU A 82 21.85 147.25 40.54
N ILE A 83 23.18 147.40 40.46
CA ILE A 83 24.06 146.53 39.66
C ILE A 83 24.02 145.09 40.19
N GLU A 84 24.07 144.88 41.50
CA GLU A 84 24.03 143.54 42.11
C GLU A 84 22.65 142.88 41.95
N SER A 85 21.56 143.65 42.00
CA SER A 85 20.20 143.17 41.70
C SER A 85 20.07 142.75 40.23
N PHE A 86 20.60 143.55 39.29
CA PHE A 86 20.64 143.18 37.88
C PHE A 86 21.51 141.93 37.64
N ARG A 87 22.64 141.81 38.36
CA ARG A 87 23.52 140.63 38.32
C ARG A 87 22.81 139.37 38.82
N LEU A 88 22.08 139.46 39.93
CA LEU A 88 21.26 138.39 40.49
C LEU A 88 20.06 138.03 39.61
N GLU A 89 19.43 139.00 38.94
CA GLU A 89 18.32 138.75 38.01
C GLU A 89 18.80 138.09 36.71
N GLU A 90 19.96 138.48 36.19
CA GLU A 90 20.63 137.81 35.06
C GLU A 90 21.10 136.38 35.45
N GLU A 91 21.66 136.19 36.66
CA GLU A 91 21.96 134.85 37.19
C GLU A 91 20.71 133.99 37.35
N LEU A 92 19.60 134.55 37.85
CA LEU A 92 18.30 133.87 37.96
C LEU A 92 17.71 133.52 36.60
N ARG A 93 17.87 134.41 35.59
CA ARG A 93 17.46 134.16 34.20
C ARG A 93 18.28 133.03 33.57
N GLN A 94 19.59 133.03 33.79
CA GLN A 94 20.45 131.91 33.35
C GLN A 94 20.16 130.61 34.11
N ALA A 95 19.80 130.67 35.40
CA ALA A 95 19.41 129.50 36.18
C ALA A 95 18.13 128.86 35.62
N LYS A 96 17.10 129.67 35.33
CA LYS A 96 15.85 129.21 34.68
C LYS A 96 16.11 128.61 33.29
N LEU A 97 16.96 129.25 32.47
CA LEU A 97 17.35 128.68 31.16
C LEU A 97 18.08 127.34 31.30
N ARG A 98 18.96 127.17 32.30
CA ARG A 98 19.60 125.89 32.60
C ARG A 98 18.60 124.85 33.11
N GLU A 99 17.61 125.25 33.89
CA GLU A 99 16.52 124.39 34.39
C GLU A 99 15.63 123.91 33.24
N GLU A 100 15.22 124.80 32.33
CA GLU A 100 14.48 124.45 31.10
C GLU A 100 15.30 123.52 30.18
N GLU A 101 16.60 123.79 29.99
CA GLU A 101 17.49 122.89 29.25
C GLU A 101 17.61 121.50 29.89
N LEU A 102 17.73 121.43 31.22
CA LEU A 102 17.80 120.17 31.96
C LEU A 102 16.48 119.41 31.86
N HIS A 103 15.34 120.08 32.05
CA HIS A 103 14.02 119.47 31.90
C HIS A 103 13.78 118.95 30.47
N LYS A 104 14.25 119.68 29.46
CA LYS A 104 14.23 119.23 28.06
C LYS A 104 15.10 117.98 27.86
N LYS A 105 16.31 117.94 28.42
CA LYS A 105 17.22 116.78 28.37
C LYS A 105 16.62 115.55 29.10
N PHE A 106 15.93 115.75 30.22
CA PHE A 106 15.16 114.68 30.89
C PHE A 106 14.05 114.14 29.98
N LEU A 107 13.19 115.02 29.44
CA LEU A 107 12.10 114.64 28.50
C LEU A 107 12.60 113.96 27.21
N GLU A 108 13.86 114.14 26.85
CA GLU A 108 14.50 113.48 25.70
C GLU A 108 15.08 112.11 26.10
N LYS A 109 15.63 111.99 27.32
CA LYS A 109 16.07 110.71 27.91
C LYS A 109 14.92 109.77 28.27
N ASP A 110 13.80 110.29 28.78
CA ASP A 110 12.60 109.49 29.07
C ASP A 110 12.08 108.83 27.79
N LYS A 111 12.09 109.56 26.65
CA LYS A 111 11.72 109.01 25.34
C LYS A 111 12.70 107.97 24.82
N GLU A 112 14.00 108.16 25.02
CA GLU A 112 14.99 107.11 24.70
C GLU A 112 14.79 105.86 25.56
N ILE A 113 14.40 106.01 26.83
CA ILE A 113 14.06 104.91 27.74
C ILE A 113 12.80 104.18 27.25
N ASP A 114 11.71 104.90 26.92
CA ASP A 114 10.49 104.30 26.38
C ASP A 114 10.74 103.54 25.07
N ILE A 115 11.51 104.11 24.15
CA ILE A 115 11.90 103.45 22.88
C ILE A 115 12.77 102.22 23.16
N SER A 116 13.67 102.27 24.14
CA SER A 116 14.52 101.14 24.51
C SER A 116 13.71 100.01 25.16
N ASN A 117 12.79 100.35 26.07
CA ASN A 117 11.87 99.40 26.71
C ASN A 117 10.95 98.72 25.69
N GLY A 118 10.44 99.47 24.70
CA GLY A 118 9.66 98.90 23.60
C GLY A 118 10.44 97.86 22.80
N ARG A 119 11.70 98.16 22.47
CA ARG A 119 12.58 97.24 21.72
C ARG A 119 13.01 96.02 22.54
N ILE A 120 13.17 96.16 23.86
CA ILE A 120 13.37 95.03 24.77
C ILE A 120 12.13 94.13 24.78
N GLY A 121 10.93 94.71 24.89
CA GLY A 121 9.67 93.97 24.79
C GLY A 121 9.54 93.22 23.47
N GLU A 122 9.88 93.83 22.33
CA GLU A 122 9.92 93.16 21.02
C GLU A 122 10.95 92.00 20.98
N GLN A 123 12.10 92.15 21.63
CA GLN A 123 13.10 91.08 21.73
C GLN A 123 12.64 89.92 22.62
N ASP A 124 12.00 90.18 23.76
CA ASP A 124 11.42 89.15 24.64
C ASP A 124 10.30 88.39 23.91
N ASP A 125 9.46 89.10 23.15
CA ASP A 125 8.39 88.53 22.33
C ASP A 125 8.94 87.62 21.21
N VAL A 126 10.11 87.95 20.64
CA VAL A 126 10.84 87.11 19.68
C VAL A 126 11.52 85.93 20.37
N ALA A 127 12.15 86.13 21.52
CA ALA A 127 12.78 85.06 22.29
C ALA A 127 11.78 84.00 22.75
N GLN A 128 10.59 84.42 23.19
CA GLN A 128 9.50 83.51 23.57
C GLN A 128 8.97 82.72 22.36
N LYS A 129 8.88 83.34 21.18
CA LYS A 129 8.51 82.65 19.92
C LYS A 129 9.58 81.63 19.49
N LEU A 130 10.87 81.97 19.63
CA LEU A 130 11.98 81.06 19.35
C LEU A 130 12.01 79.87 20.33
N PHE A 131 11.78 80.11 21.62
CA PHE A 131 11.68 79.03 22.62
C PHE A 131 10.54 78.06 22.28
N ASN A 132 9.34 78.60 21.98
CA ASN A 132 8.19 77.78 21.60
C ASN A 132 8.45 77.02 20.28
N LEU A 133 9.19 77.60 19.33
CA LEU A 133 9.59 76.91 18.10
C LEU A 133 10.57 75.76 18.37
N GLN A 134 11.54 75.95 19.28
CA GLN A 134 12.44 74.88 19.70
C GLN A 134 11.68 73.74 20.41
N GLU A 135 10.78 74.08 21.34
CA GLU A 135 9.99 73.06 22.06
C GLU A 135 9.12 72.23 21.08
N ASN A 136 8.53 72.86 20.07
CA ASN A 136 7.82 72.16 18.99
C ASN A 136 8.75 71.29 18.12
N TYR A 137 9.98 71.74 17.86
CA TYR A 137 10.98 70.97 17.11
C TYR A 137 11.41 69.72 17.88
N ASP A 138 11.75 69.86 19.16
CA ASP A 138 12.17 68.76 20.04
C ASP A 138 11.04 67.71 20.18
N GLN A 139 9.78 68.16 20.25
CA GLN A 139 8.61 67.27 20.22
C GLN A 139 8.47 66.51 18.89
N LEU A 140 8.69 67.17 17.75
CA LEU A 140 8.66 66.54 16.42
C LEU A 140 9.79 65.51 16.23
N GLU A 141 11.00 65.81 16.70
CA GLU A 141 12.14 64.87 16.68
C GLU A 141 11.88 63.66 17.59
N GLY A 142 11.30 63.88 18.78
CA GLY A 142 10.87 62.80 19.67
C GLY A 142 9.80 61.89 19.05
N LEU A 143 8.80 62.47 18.38
CA LEU A 143 7.78 61.71 17.64
C LEU A 143 8.39 60.92 16.47
N GLY A 144 9.23 61.55 15.64
CA GLY A 144 9.91 60.88 14.54
C GLY A 144 10.79 59.72 15.01
N THR A 145 11.51 59.90 16.13
CA THR A 145 12.31 58.83 16.75
C THR A 145 11.43 57.66 17.24
N GLN A 146 10.25 57.96 17.79
CA GLN A 146 9.28 56.93 18.19
C GLN A 146 8.69 56.19 16.98
N GLU A 147 8.38 56.89 15.88
CA GLU A 147 7.87 56.28 14.65
C GLU A 147 8.92 55.41 13.95
N ILE A 148 10.16 55.88 13.82
CA ILE A 148 11.30 55.08 13.34
C ILE A 148 11.46 53.80 14.17
N SER A 149 11.30 53.90 15.50
CA SER A 149 11.37 52.74 16.40
C SER A 149 10.21 51.75 16.19
N LYS A 150 8.98 52.24 16.01
CA LYS A 150 7.79 51.42 15.67
C LYS A 150 7.98 50.72 14.32
N VAL A 151 8.38 51.45 13.28
CA VAL A 151 8.63 50.92 11.93
C VAL A 151 9.73 49.87 11.96
N LYS A 152 10.84 50.12 12.68
CA LYS A 152 11.93 49.14 12.86
C LYS A 152 11.46 47.85 13.53
N HIS A 153 10.60 47.94 14.56
CA HIS A 153 10.03 46.77 15.23
C HIS A 153 9.07 45.99 14.30
N LEU A 154 8.17 46.69 13.60
CA LEU A 154 7.25 46.07 12.64
C LEU A 154 8.01 45.35 11.51
N LEU A 155 9.08 45.96 10.98
CA LEU A 155 9.90 45.38 9.92
C LEU A 155 10.76 44.20 10.41
N LEU A 156 11.19 44.21 11.68
CA LEU A 156 11.87 43.07 12.31
C LEU A 156 10.91 41.88 12.55
N ASN A 157 9.66 42.14 12.95
CA ASN A 157 8.64 41.09 13.05
C ASN A 157 8.32 40.52 11.66
N ALA A 158 8.07 41.37 10.67
CA ALA A 158 7.76 40.95 9.31
C ALA A 158 8.89 40.11 8.67
N THR A 159 10.16 40.47 8.90
CA THR A 159 11.28 39.64 8.43
C THR A 159 11.42 38.34 9.22
N SER A 160 11.15 38.33 10.54
CA SER A 160 11.13 37.09 11.34
C SER A 160 9.99 36.13 10.94
N GLU A 161 8.83 36.64 10.55
CA GLU A 161 7.69 35.86 10.09
C GLU A 161 7.91 35.34 8.66
N LEU A 162 8.47 36.17 7.77
CA LEU A 162 8.91 35.76 6.43
C LEU A 162 9.93 34.61 6.49
N GLU A 163 10.92 34.68 7.40
CA GLU A 163 11.95 33.65 7.49
C GLU A 163 11.40 32.32 8.03
N LYS A 164 10.42 32.36 8.95
CA LYS A 164 9.69 31.16 9.39
C LYS A 164 8.89 30.54 8.24
N ALA A 165 8.17 31.36 7.47
CA ALA A 165 7.39 30.90 6.33
C ALA A 165 8.28 30.25 5.24
N LYS A 166 9.49 30.78 4.98
CA LYS A 166 10.47 30.14 4.09
C LYS A 166 10.90 28.75 4.59
N LEU A 167 11.20 28.63 5.89
CA LEU A 167 11.63 27.36 6.49
C LEU A 167 10.52 26.31 6.41
N GLU A 168 9.28 26.69 6.72
CA GLU A 168 8.10 25.81 6.59
C GLU A 168 7.85 25.41 5.12
N ILE A 169 8.03 26.32 4.16
CA ILE A 169 7.95 26.01 2.72
C ILE A 169 9.04 25.02 2.29
N GLU A 170 10.28 25.14 2.77
CA GLU A 170 11.33 24.17 2.41
C GLU A 170 11.13 22.81 3.10
N GLU A 171 10.66 22.76 4.36
CA GLU A 171 10.28 21.51 5.03
C GLU A 171 9.16 20.80 4.25
N LYS A 172 8.13 21.53 3.81
CA LYS A 172 7.05 20.98 2.95
C LYS A 172 7.56 20.58 1.57
N SER A 173 8.51 21.32 1.01
CA SER A 173 9.20 20.98 -0.24
C SER A 173 9.97 19.66 -0.12
N GLU A 174 10.69 19.43 0.98
CA GLU A 174 11.35 18.14 1.26
C GLU A 174 10.37 17.00 1.54
N GLU A 175 9.28 17.24 2.27
CA GLU A 175 8.22 16.26 2.48
C GLU A 175 7.61 15.80 1.14
N ILE A 176 7.28 16.75 0.25
CA ILE A 176 6.77 16.48 -1.12
C ILE A 176 7.82 15.73 -1.96
N LYS A 177 9.10 16.13 -1.92
CA LYS A 177 10.20 15.39 -2.58
C LYS A 177 10.29 13.94 -2.06
N SER A 178 10.01 13.70 -0.78
CA SER A 178 10.01 12.35 -0.18
C SER A 178 8.79 11.52 -0.59
N LEU A 179 7.60 12.14 -0.68
CA LEU A 179 6.36 11.50 -1.10
C LEU A 179 6.41 11.14 -2.59
N ASN A 180 6.92 12.02 -3.45
CA ASN A 180 7.12 11.73 -4.87
C ASN A 180 8.10 10.57 -5.11
N LYS A 181 9.12 10.39 -4.25
CA LYS A 181 9.99 9.20 -4.32
C LYS A 181 9.23 7.92 -3.98
N LYS A 182 8.34 7.95 -2.97
CA LYS A 182 7.48 6.81 -2.61
C LYS A 182 6.44 6.50 -3.70
N LEU A 183 5.85 7.53 -4.31
CA LEU A 183 4.89 7.37 -5.40
C LEU A 183 5.53 6.61 -6.59
N LYS A 184 6.73 7.00 -7.00
CA LYS A 184 7.49 6.27 -8.04
C LYS A 184 7.84 4.82 -7.70
N THR A 185 7.96 4.49 -6.41
CA THR A 185 8.11 3.08 -6.00
C THR A 185 6.80 2.30 -5.97
N PHE A 186 5.64 2.97 -5.90
CA PHE A 186 4.34 2.31 -6.10
C PHE A 186 4.02 2.13 -7.59
N GLU A 187 4.30 3.15 -8.42
CA GLU A 187 4.19 3.11 -9.89
C GLU A 187 4.91 1.87 -10.48
N GLY A 188 6.18 1.63 -10.08
CA GLY A 188 6.91 0.43 -10.49
C GLY A 188 6.46 -0.90 -9.85
N ILE A 189 5.58 -0.87 -8.84
CA ILE A 189 4.89 -2.07 -8.31
C ILE A 189 3.60 -2.31 -9.10
N GLU A 190 2.88 -1.27 -9.51
CA GLU A 190 1.71 -1.34 -10.37
C GLU A 190 2.08 -1.92 -11.75
N ASP A 191 3.18 -1.47 -12.36
CA ASP A 191 3.78 -2.09 -13.55
C ASP A 191 4.02 -3.61 -13.35
N ARG A 192 4.59 -3.99 -12.20
CA ARG A 192 4.88 -5.41 -11.90
C ARG A 192 3.61 -6.23 -11.67
N ILE A 193 2.57 -5.62 -11.11
CA ILE A 193 1.24 -6.24 -10.96
C ILE A 193 0.58 -6.42 -12.33
N HIS A 194 0.71 -5.46 -13.26
CA HIS A 194 0.21 -5.61 -14.62
C HIS A 194 0.84 -6.82 -15.33
N VAL A 195 2.18 -6.91 -15.34
CA VAL A 195 2.91 -8.03 -15.96
C VAL A 195 2.51 -9.37 -15.33
N LEU A 196 2.38 -9.45 -13.99
CA LEU A 196 1.93 -10.67 -13.31
C LEU A 196 0.45 -11.00 -13.60
N SER A 197 -0.39 -10.01 -13.89
CA SER A 197 -1.79 -10.22 -14.30
C SER A 197 -1.91 -10.69 -15.75
N GLU A 198 -1.00 -10.26 -16.61
CA GLU A 198 -0.87 -10.71 -18.01
C GLU A 198 -0.36 -12.16 -18.06
N GLU A 199 0.73 -12.47 -17.35
CA GLU A 199 1.23 -13.84 -17.15
C GLU A 199 0.14 -14.77 -16.57
N LYS A 200 -0.68 -14.27 -15.62
CA LYS A 200 -1.83 -15.00 -15.07
C LYS A 200 -2.92 -15.26 -16.12
N MET A 201 -3.24 -14.29 -16.97
CA MET A 201 -4.27 -14.45 -18.01
C MET A 201 -3.86 -15.47 -19.09
N ASP A 202 -2.58 -15.51 -19.46
CA ASP A 202 -2.03 -16.55 -20.34
C ASP A 202 -2.07 -17.95 -19.69
N LEU A 203 -1.81 -18.05 -18.39
CA LEU A 203 -1.96 -19.30 -17.65
C LEU A 203 -3.42 -19.74 -17.51
N GLU A 204 -4.36 -18.82 -17.26
CA GLU A 204 -5.80 -19.15 -17.18
C GLU A 204 -6.38 -19.56 -18.54
N THR A 205 -5.99 -18.90 -19.64
CA THR A 205 -6.43 -19.29 -20.99
C THR A 205 -5.83 -20.62 -21.45
N THR A 206 -4.56 -20.90 -21.15
CA THR A 206 -3.96 -22.21 -21.44
C THR A 206 -4.57 -23.34 -20.62
N VAL A 207 -4.85 -23.12 -19.32
CA VAL A 207 -5.59 -24.08 -18.48
C VAL A 207 -7.01 -24.32 -19.00
N ALA A 208 -7.74 -23.27 -19.39
CA ALA A 208 -9.06 -23.41 -20.01
C ALA A 208 -9.02 -24.24 -21.31
N GLY A 209 -8.03 -23.97 -22.18
CA GLY A 209 -7.82 -24.73 -23.42
C GLY A 209 -7.43 -26.20 -23.20
N LEU A 210 -6.69 -26.51 -22.13
CA LEU A 210 -6.38 -27.89 -21.74
C LEU A 210 -7.61 -28.60 -21.16
N ASN A 211 -8.40 -27.94 -20.31
CA ASN A 211 -9.66 -28.49 -19.80
C ASN A 211 -10.69 -28.76 -20.91
N GLN A 212 -10.77 -27.89 -21.93
CA GLN A 212 -11.63 -28.13 -23.10
C GLN A 212 -11.18 -29.36 -23.91
N LYS A 213 -9.86 -29.57 -24.06
CA LYS A 213 -9.30 -30.77 -24.71
C LYS A 213 -9.55 -32.04 -23.88
N LEU A 214 -9.39 -31.97 -22.55
CA LEU A 214 -9.67 -33.08 -21.65
C LEU A 214 -11.16 -33.46 -21.67
N ASN A 215 -12.06 -32.49 -21.61
CA ASN A 215 -13.50 -32.75 -21.68
C ASN A 215 -13.93 -33.33 -23.04
N SER A 216 -13.39 -32.83 -24.16
CA SER A 216 -13.70 -33.42 -25.48
C SER A 216 -13.09 -34.81 -25.69
N PHE A 217 -11.94 -35.10 -25.10
CA PHE A 217 -11.38 -36.47 -25.04
C PHE A 217 -12.25 -37.39 -24.18
N ASN A 218 -12.63 -36.96 -22.97
CA ASN A 218 -13.48 -37.75 -22.06
C ASN A 218 -14.85 -38.04 -22.67
N ASN A 219 -15.52 -37.04 -23.27
CA ASN A 219 -16.80 -37.24 -23.94
C ASN A 219 -16.68 -38.22 -25.13
N ARG A 220 -15.57 -38.17 -25.88
CA ARG A 220 -15.31 -39.13 -26.97
C ARG A 220 -15.04 -40.54 -26.42
N SER A 221 -14.31 -40.66 -25.31
CA SER A 221 -14.09 -41.95 -24.64
C SER A 221 -15.36 -42.52 -24.03
N LEU A 222 -16.30 -41.66 -23.60
CA LEU A 222 -17.62 -42.07 -23.12
C LEU A 222 -18.48 -42.60 -24.28
N SER A 223 -18.61 -41.85 -25.38
CA SER A 223 -19.31 -42.29 -26.61
C SER A 223 -18.82 -43.66 -27.09
N VAL A 224 -17.50 -43.86 -27.17
CA VAL A 224 -16.92 -45.16 -27.57
C VAL A 224 -17.21 -46.27 -26.55
N SER A 225 -17.32 -45.95 -25.26
CA SER A 225 -17.73 -46.94 -24.24
C SER A 225 -19.22 -47.28 -24.36
N GLU A 226 -20.07 -46.31 -24.61
CA GLU A 226 -21.53 -46.48 -24.82
C GLU A 226 -21.79 -47.29 -26.10
N GLU A 227 -21.13 -46.96 -27.21
CA GLU A 227 -21.17 -47.71 -28.48
C GLU A 227 -20.78 -49.20 -28.28
N LEU A 228 -19.71 -49.47 -27.51
CA LEU A 228 -19.27 -50.83 -27.19
C LEU A 228 -20.22 -51.56 -26.24
N GLU A 229 -20.82 -50.87 -25.26
CA GLU A 229 -21.83 -51.45 -24.37
C GLU A 229 -23.13 -51.79 -25.12
N GLU A 230 -23.56 -50.95 -26.07
CA GLU A 230 -24.67 -51.26 -26.97
C GLU A 230 -24.37 -52.45 -27.88
N GLU A 231 -23.18 -52.53 -28.49
CA GLU A 231 -22.80 -53.71 -29.30
C GLU A 231 -22.74 -54.98 -28.45
N ILE A 232 -22.15 -54.93 -27.25
CA ILE A 232 -22.12 -56.05 -26.30
C ILE A 232 -23.54 -56.47 -25.90
N LYS A 233 -24.45 -55.52 -25.67
CA LYS A 233 -25.87 -55.79 -25.36
C LYS A 233 -26.58 -56.45 -26.54
N HIS A 234 -26.43 -55.92 -27.74
CA HIS A 234 -27.01 -56.49 -28.96
C HIS A 234 -26.48 -57.90 -29.25
N LEU A 235 -25.17 -58.15 -29.06
CA LEU A 235 -24.58 -59.47 -29.18
C LEU A 235 -25.13 -60.44 -28.12
N LYS A 236 -25.31 -60.01 -26.87
CA LYS A 236 -25.96 -60.82 -25.81
C LYS A 236 -27.42 -61.14 -26.12
N GLU A 237 -28.21 -60.16 -26.56
CA GLU A 237 -29.61 -60.38 -26.99
C GLU A 237 -29.66 -61.34 -28.19
N LYS A 238 -28.74 -61.23 -29.15
CA LYS A 238 -28.64 -62.12 -30.30
C LYS A 238 -28.23 -63.55 -29.93
N ILE A 239 -27.29 -63.72 -29.00
CA ILE A 239 -26.92 -65.03 -28.44
C ILE A 239 -28.15 -65.66 -27.76
N LYS A 240 -28.83 -64.91 -26.87
CA LYS A 240 -30.03 -65.38 -26.17
C LYS A 240 -31.15 -65.80 -27.14
N MET A 241 -31.41 -65.03 -28.20
CA MET A 241 -32.39 -65.42 -29.24
C MET A 241 -31.98 -66.69 -30.01
N LEU A 242 -30.68 -66.95 -30.20
CA LEU A 242 -30.19 -68.17 -30.85
C LEU A 242 -30.27 -69.37 -29.90
N GLU A 243 -29.96 -69.20 -28.62
CA GLU A 243 -30.13 -70.21 -27.56
C GLU A 243 -31.61 -70.59 -27.39
N GLU A 244 -32.51 -69.61 -27.32
CA GLU A 244 -33.96 -69.82 -27.28
C GLU A 244 -34.45 -70.58 -28.51
N ARG A 245 -34.04 -70.17 -29.73
CA ARG A 245 -34.40 -70.88 -30.97
C ARG A 245 -33.88 -72.32 -30.99
N LEU A 246 -32.65 -72.56 -30.56
CA LEU A 246 -32.06 -73.90 -30.47
C LEU A 246 -32.86 -74.79 -29.48
N SER A 247 -33.36 -74.21 -28.38
CA SER A 247 -34.21 -74.93 -27.43
C SER A 247 -35.61 -75.25 -28.00
N HIS A 248 -36.17 -74.34 -28.81
CA HIS A 248 -37.49 -74.47 -29.42
C HIS A 248 -37.52 -75.27 -30.75
N GLU A 249 -36.37 -75.68 -31.28
CA GLU A 249 -36.28 -76.46 -32.53
C GLU A 249 -36.92 -77.86 -32.44
N SER A 250 -37.26 -78.31 -31.22
CA SER A 250 -37.89 -79.61 -30.94
C SER A 250 -39.44 -79.58 -30.79
N VAL A 251 -40.10 -78.42 -30.87
CA VAL A 251 -41.51 -78.27 -30.42
C VAL A 251 -42.53 -78.04 -31.54
N GLU A 252 -43.77 -78.44 -31.29
CA GLU A 252 -44.91 -78.44 -32.22
C GLU A 252 -45.35 -77.04 -32.70
N GLU A 253 -46.05 -77.03 -33.84
CA GLU A 253 -46.48 -75.84 -34.58
C GLU A 253 -47.34 -74.86 -33.73
N SER A 254 -48.18 -75.40 -32.83
CA SER A 254 -49.05 -74.60 -31.94
C SER A 254 -48.30 -73.79 -30.87
N GLU A 255 -47.02 -74.09 -30.60
CA GLU A 255 -46.21 -73.22 -29.72
C GLU A 255 -45.52 -72.10 -30.49
N LYS A 256 -45.25 -72.30 -31.79
CA LYS A 256 -44.60 -71.31 -32.66
C LYS A 256 -45.52 -70.11 -32.89
N ASP A 257 -46.82 -70.33 -33.14
CA ASP A 257 -47.81 -69.25 -33.22
C ASP A 257 -47.92 -68.43 -31.92
N LYS A 258 -47.81 -69.09 -30.76
CA LYS A 258 -47.83 -68.41 -29.44
C LYS A 258 -46.54 -67.63 -29.19
N ALA A 259 -45.40 -68.12 -29.68
CA ALA A 259 -44.13 -67.39 -29.65
C ALA A 259 -44.20 -66.14 -30.54
N PHE A 260 -44.67 -66.26 -31.79
CA PHE A 260 -44.83 -65.13 -32.70
C PHE A 260 -45.83 -64.08 -32.18
N ALA A 261 -46.92 -64.50 -31.51
CA ALA A 261 -47.85 -63.57 -30.87
C ALA A 261 -47.18 -62.73 -29.76
N LYS A 262 -46.39 -63.36 -28.89
CA LYS A 262 -45.62 -62.69 -27.83
C LYS A 262 -44.48 -61.82 -28.38
N GLU A 263 -43.80 -62.30 -29.43
CA GLU A 263 -42.76 -61.53 -30.13
C GLU A 263 -43.36 -60.25 -30.74
N ARG A 264 -44.53 -60.35 -31.38
CA ARG A 264 -45.28 -59.19 -31.88
C ARG A 264 -45.69 -58.22 -30.76
N GLU A 265 -46.23 -58.73 -29.65
CA GLU A 265 -46.60 -57.90 -28.48
C GLU A 265 -45.37 -57.16 -27.90
N SER A 266 -44.21 -57.83 -27.85
CA SER A 266 -42.94 -57.22 -27.44
C SER A 266 -42.47 -56.12 -28.42
N TYR A 267 -42.61 -56.31 -29.73
CA TYR A 267 -42.30 -55.26 -30.71
C TYR A 267 -43.29 -54.09 -30.68
N GLU A 268 -44.58 -54.33 -30.44
CA GLU A 268 -45.57 -53.27 -30.27
C GLU A 268 -45.30 -52.44 -29.00
N HIS A 269 -44.90 -53.08 -27.90
CA HIS A 269 -44.43 -52.37 -26.69
C HIS A 269 -43.17 -51.53 -26.97
N LYS A 270 -42.13 -52.11 -27.58
CA LYS A 270 -40.88 -51.40 -27.93
C LYS A 270 -41.14 -50.21 -28.86
N LEU A 271 -42.10 -50.32 -29.79
CA LEU A 271 -42.51 -49.22 -30.67
C LEU A 271 -43.16 -48.07 -29.90
N GLU A 272 -43.99 -48.37 -28.90
CA GLU A 272 -44.66 -47.34 -28.09
C GLU A 272 -43.69 -46.69 -27.08
N GLU A 273 -42.78 -47.45 -26.49
CA GLU A 273 -41.69 -46.93 -25.66
C GLU A 273 -40.81 -45.94 -26.44
N ASN A 274 -40.40 -46.30 -27.67
CA ASN A 274 -39.65 -45.41 -28.56
C ASN A 274 -40.42 -44.12 -28.92
N ARG A 275 -41.76 -44.18 -29.05
CA ARG A 275 -42.60 -42.97 -29.25
C ARG A 275 -42.62 -42.08 -28.01
N GLN A 276 -42.70 -42.66 -26.82
CA GLN A 276 -42.69 -41.91 -25.56
C GLN A 276 -41.32 -41.23 -25.34
N GLN A 277 -40.21 -41.94 -25.59
CA GLN A 277 -38.86 -41.36 -25.57
C GLN A 277 -38.73 -40.21 -26.58
N LEU A 278 -39.16 -40.39 -27.83
CA LEU A 278 -39.12 -39.34 -28.86
C LEU A 278 -39.97 -38.12 -28.49
N ASN A 279 -41.12 -38.31 -27.84
CA ASN A 279 -41.96 -37.20 -27.36
C ASN A 279 -41.31 -36.48 -26.17
N SER A 280 -40.67 -37.19 -25.24
CA SER A 280 -39.90 -36.59 -24.14
C SER A 280 -38.74 -35.73 -24.66
N ILE A 281 -38.00 -36.21 -25.66
CA ILE A 281 -36.94 -35.45 -26.33
C ILE A 281 -37.51 -34.21 -27.03
N LYS A 282 -38.65 -34.32 -27.74
CA LYS A 282 -39.29 -33.15 -28.37
C LYS A 282 -39.72 -32.09 -27.36
N LEU A 283 -40.23 -32.49 -26.20
CA LEU A 283 -40.61 -31.57 -25.14
C LEU A 283 -39.40 -30.82 -24.58
N SER A 284 -38.33 -31.53 -24.20
CA SER A 284 -37.10 -30.88 -23.67
C SER A 284 -36.40 -29.99 -24.70
N TRP A 285 -36.43 -30.34 -25.99
CA TRP A 285 -35.96 -29.45 -27.05
C TRP A 285 -36.83 -28.21 -27.21
N SER A 286 -38.15 -28.33 -27.06
CA SER A 286 -39.08 -27.19 -27.12
C SER A 286 -38.88 -26.25 -25.92
N GLU A 287 -38.70 -26.80 -24.72
CA GLU A 287 -38.35 -26.05 -23.51
C GLU A 287 -37.02 -25.29 -23.69
N ASN A 288 -35.96 -25.99 -24.12
CA ASN A 288 -34.66 -25.39 -24.41
C ASN A 288 -34.78 -24.24 -25.43
N ILE A 289 -35.54 -24.41 -26.53
CA ILE A 289 -35.80 -23.34 -27.51
C ILE A 289 -36.44 -22.13 -26.82
N THR A 290 -37.51 -22.30 -26.03
CA THR A 290 -38.16 -21.16 -25.35
C THR A 290 -37.24 -20.45 -24.34
N THR A 291 -36.30 -21.17 -23.70
CA THR A 291 -35.31 -20.52 -22.82
C THR A 291 -34.27 -19.71 -23.60
N LEU A 292 -33.83 -20.19 -24.77
CA LEU A 292 -32.92 -19.46 -25.65
C LEU A 292 -33.60 -18.25 -26.29
N GLU A 293 -34.85 -18.38 -26.75
CA GLU A 293 -35.66 -17.27 -27.25
C GLU A 293 -35.82 -16.17 -26.19
N LYS A 294 -36.08 -16.54 -24.93
CA LYS A 294 -36.14 -15.59 -23.81
C LYS A 294 -34.78 -14.94 -23.51
N GLN A 295 -33.67 -15.67 -23.59
CA GLN A 295 -32.33 -15.08 -23.44
C GLN A 295 -32.03 -14.08 -24.56
N ILE A 296 -32.38 -14.40 -25.81
CA ILE A 296 -32.25 -13.50 -26.96
C ILE A 296 -33.12 -12.24 -26.78
N GLN A 297 -34.35 -12.39 -26.29
CA GLN A 297 -35.22 -11.25 -25.98
C GLN A 297 -34.58 -10.32 -24.93
N ASN A 298 -34.14 -10.86 -23.79
CA ASN A 298 -33.48 -10.09 -22.73
C ASN A 298 -32.21 -9.38 -23.22
N LEU A 299 -31.41 -10.02 -24.09
CA LEU A 299 -30.21 -9.41 -24.67
C LEU A 299 -30.56 -8.27 -25.63
N ASN A 300 -31.57 -8.44 -26.48
CA ASN A 300 -32.05 -7.37 -27.36
C ASN A 300 -32.60 -6.16 -26.57
N GLU A 301 -33.31 -6.42 -25.46
CA GLU A 301 -33.78 -5.38 -24.53
C GLU A 301 -32.60 -4.63 -23.90
N LYS A 302 -31.62 -5.35 -23.34
CA LYS A 302 -30.40 -4.76 -22.76
C LYS A 302 -29.59 -3.91 -23.76
N ILE A 303 -29.43 -4.39 -25.00
CA ILE A 303 -28.79 -3.66 -26.10
C ILE A 303 -29.58 -2.38 -26.44
N SER A 304 -30.91 -2.41 -26.39
CA SER A 304 -31.74 -1.23 -26.65
C SER A 304 -31.62 -0.19 -25.53
N GLU A 305 -31.56 -0.61 -24.27
CA GLU A 305 -31.25 0.28 -23.14
C GLU A 305 -29.87 0.93 -23.29
N ASP A 306 -28.84 0.15 -23.63
CA ASP A 306 -27.47 0.66 -23.73
C ASP A 306 -27.30 1.66 -24.89
N GLN A 307 -28.01 1.44 -26.01
CA GLN A 307 -28.11 2.41 -27.10
C GLN A 307 -28.83 3.70 -26.68
N PHE A 308 -29.87 3.61 -25.85
CA PHE A 308 -30.57 4.78 -25.31
C PHE A 308 -29.67 5.59 -24.37
N LEU A 309 -29.00 4.92 -23.43
CA LEU A 309 -28.02 5.54 -22.52
C LEU A 309 -26.86 6.20 -23.26
N GLN A 310 -26.39 5.61 -24.38
CA GLN A 310 -25.37 6.21 -25.24
C GLN A 310 -25.87 7.50 -25.92
N LEU A 311 -27.16 7.57 -26.28
CA LEU A 311 -27.78 8.75 -26.88
C LEU A 311 -27.90 9.90 -25.86
N ASP A 312 -28.36 9.60 -24.65
CA ASP A 312 -28.48 10.56 -23.54
C ASP A 312 -27.10 11.09 -23.11
N LEU A 313 -26.09 10.21 -22.98
CA LEU A 313 -24.72 10.61 -22.68
C LEU A 313 -24.18 11.59 -23.74
N LYS A 314 -24.37 11.29 -25.02
CA LYS A 314 -23.95 12.17 -26.12
C LYS A 314 -24.68 13.51 -26.09
N SER A 315 -25.98 13.53 -25.80
CA SER A 315 -26.74 14.77 -25.63
C SER A 315 -26.19 15.60 -24.46
N TRP A 316 -25.83 14.95 -23.35
CA TRP A 316 -25.20 15.62 -22.21
C TRP A 316 -23.82 16.19 -22.56
N GLU A 317 -22.99 15.47 -23.33
CA GLU A 317 -21.70 15.95 -23.82
C GLU A 317 -21.84 17.18 -24.73
N GLU A 318 -22.76 17.15 -25.70
CA GLU A 318 -23.05 18.28 -26.60
C GLU A 318 -23.52 19.52 -25.82
N ASN A 319 -24.40 19.34 -24.82
CA ASN A 319 -24.83 20.41 -23.92
C ASN A 319 -23.67 20.95 -23.06
N ASN A 320 -22.79 20.08 -22.54
CA ASN A 320 -21.63 20.45 -21.73
C ASN A 320 -20.60 21.25 -22.54
N VAL A 321 -20.37 20.88 -23.82
CA VAL A 321 -19.56 21.66 -24.76
C VAL A 321 -20.20 23.03 -25.05
N SER A 322 -21.52 23.09 -25.25
CA SER A 322 -22.25 24.35 -25.45
C SER A 322 -22.13 25.30 -24.25
N LEU A 323 -22.34 24.80 -23.03
CA LEU A 323 -22.20 25.57 -21.78
C LEU A 323 -20.75 26.06 -21.58
N LYS A 324 -19.74 25.23 -21.85
CA LYS A 324 -18.33 25.64 -21.81
C LYS A 324 -18.02 26.77 -22.80
N LYS A 325 -18.63 26.75 -23.99
CA LYS A 325 -18.50 27.84 -24.98
C LYS A 325 -19.14 29.13 -24.46
N GLN A 326 -20.35 29.08 -23.91
CA GLN A 326 -21.02 30.25 -23.33
C GLN A 326 -20.24 30.85 -22.15
N ILE A 327 -19.70 30.02 -21.26
CA ILE A 327 -18.84 30.47 -20.14
C ILE A 327 -17.61 31.21 -20.67
N LYS A 328 -16.96 30.70 -21.73
CA LYS A 328 -15.80 31.37 -22.34
C LYS A 328 -16.18 32.70 -23.02
N GLU A 329 -17.33 32.75 -23.68
CA GLU A 329 -17.83 33.97 -24.33
C GLU A 329 -18.12 35.08 -23.29
N LEU A 330 -18.74 34.73 -22.15
CA LEU A 330 -18.96 35.64 -21.02
C LEU A 330 -17.64 36.06 -20.34
N GLN A 331 -16.64 35.19 -20.26
CA GLN A 331 -15.30 35.54 -19.76
C GLN A 331 -14.58 36.52 -20.70
N GLU A 332 -14.72 36.37 -22.01
CA GLU A 332 -14.16 37.32 -22.99
C GLU A 332 -14.92 38.65 -23.03
N GLU A 333 -16.22 38.67 -22.73
CA GLU A 333 -17.04 39.89 -22.65
C GLU A 333 -16.73 40.69 -21.38
N THR A 334 -16.74 40.05 -20.21
CA THR A 334 -16.36 40.69 -18.93
C THR A 334 -14.91 41.16 -18.92
N PHE A 335 -13.99 40.49 -19.63
CA PHE A 335 -12.63 40.99 -19.83
C PHE A 335 -12.61 42.33 -20.60
N LYS A 336 -13.35 42.41 -21.73
CA LYS A 336 -13.42 43.63 -22.56
C LYS A 336 -14.06 44.80 -21.81
N GLU A 337 -15.13 44.56 -21.08
CA GLU A 337 -15.76 45.58 -20.21
C GLU A 337 -14.78 46.07 -19.13
N GLY A 338 -13.99 45.15 -18.57
CA GLY A 338 -12.90 45.47 -17.65
C GLY A 338 -11.75 46.29 -18.26
N GLU A 339 -11.54 46.25 -19.58
CA GLU A 339 -10.58 47.12 -20.26
C GLU A 339 -11.17 48.51 -20.56
N ILE A 340 -12.41 48.56 -21.08
CA ILE A 340 -13.15 49.82 -21.31
C ILE A 340 -13.29 50.62 -20.01
N SER A 341 -13.53 49.95 -18.88
CA SER A 341 -13.58 50.57 -17.55
C SER A 341 -12.23 51.20 -17.16
N LYS A 342 -11.10 50.52 -17.39
CA LYS A 342 -9.75 51.07 -17.14
C LYS A 342 -9.46 52.30 -18.01
N GLU A 343 -9.79 52.25 -19.30
CA GLU A 343 -9.60 53.40 -20.21
C GLU A 343 -10.44 54.61 -19.79
N THR A 344 -11.68 54.38 -19.36
CA THR A 344 -12.57 55.42 -18.82
C THR A 344 -11.99 56.04 -17.54
N ILE A 345 -11.51 55.22 -16.60
CA ILE A 345 -10.85 55.68 -15.36
C ILE A 345 -9.59 56.49 -15.67
N ASN A 346 -8.77 56.07 -16.65
CA ASN A 346 -7.56 56.79 -17.04
C ASN A 346 -7.88 58.16 -17.68
N SER A 347 -8.93 58.21 -18.51
CA SER A 347 -9.41 59.46 -19.13
C SER A 347 -9.89 60.46 -18.07
N LEU A 348 -10.73 60.01 -17.12
CA LEU A 348 -11.21 60.82 -16.01
C LEU A 348 -10.08 61.30 -15.08
N ARG A 349 -9.03 60.49 -14.87
CA ARG A 349 -7.82 60.93 -14.14
C ARG A 349 -7.10 62.07 -14.85
N GLN A 350 -6.93 61.97 -16.17
CA GLN A 350 -6.27 63.01 -16.96
C GLN A 350 -7.07 64.33 -16.96
N GLU A 351 -8.41 64.25 -16.97
CA GLU A 351 -9.29 65.42 -16.86
C GLU A 351 -9.21 66.08 -15.48
N ASN A 352 -9.22 65.29 -14.39
CA ASN A 352 -9.09 65.81 -13.03
C ASN A 352 -7.76 66.55 -12.79
N GLU A 353 -6.65 66.04 -13.35
CA GLU A 353 -5.35 66.70 -13.20
C GLU A 353 -5.30 68.05 -13.96
N ARG A 354 -5.93 68.16 -15.14
CA ARG A 354 -6.08 69.45 -15.85
C ARG A 354 -6.93 70.45 -15.07
N LEU A 355 -8.07 70.02 -14.52
CA LEU A 355 -8.94 70.89 -13.72
C LEU A 355 -8.23 71.41 -12.47
N LYS A 356 -7.31 70.64 -11.91
CA LYS A 356 -6.45 71.02 -10.79
C LYS A 356 -5.41 72.08 -11.20
N GLU A 357 -4.77 71.93 -12.37
CA GLU A 357 -3.88 72.96 -12.96
C GLU A 357 -4.61 74.28 -13.24
N ASP A 358 -5.85 74.23 -13.75
CA ASP A 358 -6.71 75.40 -13.98
C ASP A 358 -7.13 76.09 -12.66
N VAL A 359 -7.40 75.32 -11.60
CA VAL A 359 -7.73 75.85 -10.26
C VAL A 359 -6.51 76.51 -9.60
N GLU A 360 -5.31 75.97 -9.75
CA GLU A 360 -4.08 76.61 -9.26
C GLU A 360 -3.78 77.90 -10.04
N SER A 361 -3.92 77.87 -11.36
CA SER A 361 -3.82 79.05 -12.23
C SER A 361 -4.82 80.14 -11.83
N SER A 362 -6.06 79.76 -11.54
CA SER A 362 -7.12 80.67 -11.08
C SER A 362 -6.83 81.28 -9.70
N LYS A 363 -6.30 80.49 -8.76
CA LYS A 363 -5.85 80.99 -7.44
C LYS A 363 -4.73 82.03 -7.60
N TRP A 364 -3.78 81.80 -8.51
CA TRP A 364 -2.67 82.72 -8.76
C TRP A 364 -3.16 84.06 -9.33
N GLN A 365 -4.12 84.04 -10.26
CA GLN A 365 -4.77 85.24 -10.79
C GLN A 365 -5.56 86.03 -9.74
N LEU A 366 -6.23 85.34 -8.81
CA LEU A 366 -6.94 85.97 -7.69
C LEU A 366 -5.97 86.63 -6.68
N GLY A 367 -4.80 86.05 -6.44
CA GLY A 367 -3.76 86.64 -5.59
C GLY A 367 -3.31 88.04 -6.05
N ASN A 368 -2.98 88.18 -7.34
CA ASN A 368 -2.55 89.47 -7.91
C ASN A 368 -3.65 90.53 -7.97
N ARG A 369 -4.93 90.13 -7.91
CA ARG A 369 -6.08 91.04 -8.08
C ARG A 369 -6.41 91.87 -6.82
N ASN A 370 -5.79 91.56 -5.68
CA ASN A 370 -6.08 92.17 -4.38
C ASN A 370 -5.22 93.40 -4.00
N GLN A 371 -4.20 93.77 -4.77
CA GLN A 371 -3.37 94.96 -4.48
C GLN A 371 -3.86 96.28 -5.14
N SER A 372 -4.90 96.25 -5.99
CA SER A 372 -5.33 97.44 -6.75
C SER A 372 -6.83 97.73 -6.66
N LYS A 373 -7.21 98.54 -5.66
CA LYS A 373 -8.34 99.50 -5.65
C LYS A 373 -8.51 100.15 -4.27
N ASN A 374 -8.01 101.36 -4.07
CA ASN A 374 -8.46 102.20 -2.95
C ASN A 374 -8.24 103.71 -3.21
N SER A 375 -9.25 104.41 -3.74
CA SER A 375 -9.25 105.89 -3.86
C SER A 375 -10.58 106.50 -4.33
N ARG A 376 -10.91 107.67 -3.76
CA ARG A 376 -11.98 108.64 -4.09
C ARG A 376 -13.42 108.35 -3.63
N ASN A 377 -13.88 109.03 -2.58
CA ASN A 377 -14.59 110.33 -2.76
C ASN A 377 -14.98 111.05 -1.44
N LYS A 378 -14.95 112.39 -1.50
CA LYS A 378 -15.59 113.45 -0.65
C LYS A 378 -15.22 114.79 -1.34
N ARG A 379 -16.00 115.87 -1.33
CA ARG A 379 -17.13 116.30 -0.48
C ARG A 379 -18.01 117.35 -1.24
N PHE A 380 -18.92 118.02 -0.52
CA PHE A 380 -19.76 119.19 -0.89
C PHE A 380 -21.13 118.89 -1.56
N LYS A 381 -22.24 119.55 -1.18
CA LYS A 381 -22.46 120.39 0.03
C LYS A 381 -23.93 120.36 0.51
N THR A 382 -24.14 120.79 1.74
CA THR A 382 -25.38 120.67 2.51
C THR A 382 -26.43 121.71 2.12
N ASN A 383 -27.61 121.27 1.66
CA ASN A 383 -28.94 121.78 2.07
C ASN A 383 -30.14 121.11 1.37
N PHE A 384 -29.91 120.13 0.49
CA PHE A 384 -30.94 119.17 0.03
C PHE A 384 -31.19 118.06 1.08
N VAL A 385 -31.12 118.39 2.39
CA VAL A 385 -30.69 117.44 3.46
C VAL A 385 -31.78 117.09 4.47
N ARG A 386 -33.05 117.46 4.24
CA ARG A 386 -34.19 116.97 5.04
C ARG A 386 -34.97 115.88 4.30
N ASN A 387 -35.61 116.21 3.17
CA ASN A 387 -36.40 115.21 2.42
C ASN A 387 -35.52 114.11 1.79
N ARG A 388 -34.30 114.43 1.33
CA ARG A 388 -33.33 113.40 0.89
C ARG A 388 -32.75 112.58 2.04
N LEU A 389 -32.78 113.08 3.28
CA LEU A 389 -32.32 112.33 4.43
C LEU A 389 -33.38 111.33 4.90
N ILE A 390 -34.67 111.69 4.86
CA ILE A 390 -35.77 110.73 5.04
C ILE A 390 -35.71 109.68 3.94
N LYS A 391 -35.67 110.08 2.66
CA LYS A 391 -35.59 109.15 1.53
C LYS A 391 -34.32 108.29 1.57
N HIS A 392 -33.16 108.82 1.96
CA HIS A 392 -31.96 107.99 2.16
C HIS A 392 -32.02 107.10 3.41
N ILE A 393 -32.71 107.49 4.49
CA ILE A 393 -32.93 106.58 5.62
C ILE A 393 -33.88 105.44 5.24
N GLU A 394 -34.85 105.69 4.36
CA GLU A 394 -35.75 104.65 3.82
C GLU A 394 -35.06 103.79 2.75
N GLU A 395 -34.24 104.38 1.88
CA GLU A 395 -33.39 103.65 0.90
C GLU A 395 -32.29 102.84 1.58
N GLU A 396 -31.60 103.37 2.59
CA GLU A 396 -30.57 102.63 3.33
C GLU A 396 -31.18 101.60 4.27
N LYS A 397 -32.34 101.84 4.91
CA LYS A 397 -33.04 100.79 5.65
C LYS A 397 -33.54 99.68 4.74
N SER A 398 -34.13 100.01 3.59
CA SER A 398 -34.58 98.98 2.63
C SER A 398 -33.41 98.20 2.04
N LYS A 399 -32.27 98.84 1.77
CA LYS A 399 -31.00 98.15 1.48
C LYS A 399 -30.56 97.24 2.62
N GLN A 400 -30.42 97.73 3.86
CA GLN A 400 -29.99 96.91 4.98
C GLN A 400 -30.91 95.69 5.16
N THR A 401 -32.23 95.86 5.09
CA THR A 401 -33.16 94.72 5.14
C THR A 401 -33.08 93.81 3.90
N SER A 402 -32.63 94.32 2.75
CA SER A 402 -32.39 93.52 1.55
C SER A 402 -31.09 92.72 1.66
N GLU A 403 -30.01 93.34 2.13
CA GLU A 403 -28.69 92.73 2.37
C GLU A 403 -28.77 91.68 3.48
N GLU A 404 -29.46 91.96 4.59
CA GLU A 404 -29.76 90.99 5.65
C GLU A 404 -30.61 89.81 5.13
N LEU A 405 -31.61 90.06 4.29
CA LEU A 405 -32.48 89.03 3.73
C LEU A 405 -31.78 88.21 2.63
N GLU A 406 -30.84 88.81 1.91
CA GLU A 406 -29.97 88.14 0.92
C GLU A 406 -28.93 87.26 1.63
N LEU A 407 -28.28 87.74 2.69
CA LEU A 407 -27.45 86.93 3.58
C LEU A 407 -28.24 85.77 4.19
N ARG A 408 -29.47 86.00 4.68
CA ARG A 408 -30.30 84.93 5.25
C ARG A 408 -30.75 83.90 4.20
N LYS A 409 -30.95 84.31 2.94
CA LYS A 409 -31.17 83.39 1.81
C LYS A 409 -29.93 82.56 1.50
N GLU A 410 -28.73 83.16 1.50
CA GLU A 410 -27.49 82.39 1.34
C GLU A 410 -27.30 81.37 2.47
N GLU A 411 -27.55 81.75 3.72
CA GLU A 411 -27.47 80.84 4.87
C GLU A 411 -28.47 79.70 4.77
N LEU A 412 -29.73 79.98 4.39
CA LEU A 412 -30.74 78.95 4.13
C LEU A 412 -30.31 78.02 3.00
N GLN A 413 -29.79 78.54 1.88
CA GLN A 413 -29.33 77.72 0.76
C GLN A 413 -28.09 76.87 1.11
N LYS A 414 -27.20 77.36 1.98
CA LYS A 414 -26.07 76.59 2.53
C LYS A 414 -26.56 75.46 3.44
N LEU A 415 -27.57 75.73 4.28
CA LEU A 415 -28.17 74.75 5.18
C LEU A 415 -28.98 73.68 4.41
N GLU A 416 -29.73 74.08 3.39
CA GLU A 416 -30.50 73.22 2.48
C GLU A 416 -29.57 72.25 1.72
N LYS A 417 -28.47 72.74 1.14
CA LYS A 417 -27.43 71.88 0.54
C LYS A 417 -26.81 70.91 1.55
N SER A 418 -26.52 71.38 2.77
CA SER A 418 -25.99 70.51 3.84
C SER A 418 -26.99 69.46 4.31
N TYR A 419 -28.30 69.72 4.20
CA TYR A 419 -29.35 68.75 4.50
C TYR A 419 -29.48 67.71 3.38
N GLU A 420 -29.47 68.14 2.12
CA GLU A 420 -29.49 67.27 0.94
C GLU A 420 -28.29 66.30 0.95
N GLU A 421 -27.08 66.83 1.20
CA GLU A 421 -25.86 66.02 1.38
C GLU A 421 -25.96 65.00 2.53
N LEU A 422 -26.62 65.35 3.63
CA LEU A 422 -26.79 64.46 4.78
C LEU A 422 -27.83 63.37 4.49
N ASN A 423 -28.90 63.72 3.77
CA ASN A 423 -29.95 62.80 3.33
C ASN A 423 -29.41 61.75 2.33
N ILE A 424 -28.57 62.18 1.38
CA ILE A 424 -27.84 61.27 0.49
C ILE A 424 -26.96 60.32 1.32
N LYS A 425 -26.15 60.83 2.25
CA LYS A 425 -25.29 60.01 3.13
C LYS A 425 -26.09 59.04 4.02
N PHE A 426 -27.32 59.39 4.42
CA PHE A 426 -28.21 58.51 5.17
C PHE A 426 -28.71 57.34 4.30
N SER A 427 -29.24 57.62 3.10
CA SER A 427 -29.65 56.60 2.12
C SER A 427 -28.51 55.64 1.77
N ASP A 428 -27.31 56.20 1.60
CA ASP A 428 -26.06 55.47 1.37
C ASP A 428 -25.68 54.52 2.51
N LEU A 429 -26.07 54.81 3.75
CA LEU A 429 -25.81 53.99 4.94
C LEU A 429 -26.92 52.96 5.16
N GLU A 430 -28.18 53.31 4.90
CA GLU A 430 -29.34 52.42 4.97
C GLU A 430 -29.23 51.28 3.94
N SER A 431 -28.83 51.62 2.71
CA SER A 431 -28.48 50.66 1.64
C SER A 431 -27.35 49.71 2.07
N LYS A 432 -26.29 50.23 2.71
CA LYS A 432 -25.17 49.41 3.22
C LYS A 432 -25.59 48.52 4.39
N SER A 433 -26.48 48.97 5.29
CA SER A 433 -27.04 48.11 6.34
C SER A 433 -27.81 46.93 5.75
N SER A 434 -28.71 47.22 4.81
CA SER A 434 -29.51 46.20 4.10
C SER A 434 -28.63 45.18 3.37
N GLN A 435 -27.52 45.63 2.77
CA GLN A 435 -26.55 44.74 2.12
C GLN A 435 -25.77 43.86 3.12
N ILE A 436 -25.39 44.41 4.28
CA ILE A 436 -24.73 43.65 5.35
C ILE A 436 -25.70 42.62 5.95
N GLU A 437 -26.96 42.98 6.18
CA GLU A 437 -28.00 42.06 6.69
C GLU A 437 -28.21 40.86 5.74
N LEU A 438 -28.26 41.10 4.42
CA LEU A 438 -28.31 40.04 3.41
C LEU A 438 -27.05 39.15 3.39
N GLN A 439 -25.86 39.73 3.57
CA GLN A 439 -24.61 38.97 3.69
C GLN A 439 -24.55 38.15 4.98
N LEU A 440 -25.10 38.67 6.08
CA LEU A 440 -25.12 37.99 7.37
C LEU A 440 -26.10 36.80 7.32
N ALA A 441 -27.32 36.99 6.83
CA ALA A 441 -28.31 35.93 6.66
C ALA A 441 -27.85 34.80 5.70
N SER A 442 -27.13 35.14 4.62
CA SER A 442 -26.55 34.14 3.70
C SER A 442 -25.31 33.44 4.27
N SER A 443 -24.57 34.08 5.18
CA SER A 443 -23.53 33.44 5.98
C SER A 443 -24.12 32.49 7.02
N GLU A 444 -25.20 32.87 7.71
CA GLU A 444 -25.91 32.03 8.68
C GLU A 444 -26.49 30.76 8.04
N SER A 445 -27.16 30.88 6.88
CA SER A 445 -27.66 29.69 6.16
C SER A 445 -26.52 28.77 5.69
N SER A 446 -25.41 29.33 5.22
CA SER A 446 -24.21 28.57 4.87
C SER A 446 -23.61 27.84 6.08
N ASN A 447 -23.56 28.49 7.24
CA ASN A 447 -23.09 27.88 8.49
C ASN A 447 -24.04 26.78 9.00
N SER A 448 -25.35 26.89 8.77
CA SER A 448 -26.31 25.82 9.06
C SER A 448 -26.04 24.58 8.21
N VAL A 449 -25.87 24.74 6.89
CA VAL A 449 -25.56 23.61 5.99
C VAL A 449 -24.22 22.95 6.36
N LEU A 450 -23.22 23.74 6.77
CA LEU A 450 -21.94 23.21 7.27
C LEU A 450 -22.07 22.49 8.62
N GLN A 451 -22.95 22.93 9.53
CA GLN A 451 -23.30 22.17 10.74
C GLN A 451 -23.93 20.83 10.38
N ASP A 452 -24.95 20.83 9.51
CA ASP A 452 -25.69 19.61 9.13
C ASP A 452 -24.76 18.57 8.49
N LEU A 453 -23.94 18.98 7.51
CA LEU A 453 -22.91 18.13 6.90
C LEU A 453 -21.89 17.59 7.93
N LEU A 454 -21.47 18.41 8.89
CA LEU A 454 -20.53 17.99 9.93
C LEU A 454 -21.18 17.02 10.94
N THR A 455 -22.49 17.09 11.17
CA THR A 455 -23.20 16.04 11.93
C THR A 455 -23.36 14.74 11.14
N LEU A 456 -23.58 14.82 9.82
CA LEU A 456 -23.66 13.65 8.94
C LEU A 456 -22.32 12.90 8.88
N GLU A 457 -21.21 13.62 8.67
CA GLU A 457 -19.88 12.98 8.62
C GLU A 457 -19.43 12.40 9.97
N ARG A 458 -19.88 12.96 11.09
CA ARG A 458 -19.73 12.30 12.41
C ARG A 458 -20.50 10.99 12.47
N GLY A 459 -21.74 10.96 11.96
CA GLY A 459 -22.53 9.73 11.84
C GLY A 459 -21.85 8.66 10.96
N ASN A 460 -21.24 9.08 9.85
CA ASN A 460 -20.46 8.21 8.97
C ASN A 460 -19.24 7.63 9.69
N CYS A 461 -18.46 8.47 10.39
CA CYS A 461 -17.31 8.03 11.20
C CYS A 461 -17.72 7.04 12.30
N ASP A 462 -18.80 7.33 13.03
CA ASP A 462 -19.37 6.45 14.06
C ASP A 462 -19.88 5.12 13.49
N GLY A 463 -20.25 5.07 12.20
CA GLY A 463 -20.60 3.85 11.48
C GLY A 463 -19.35 3.03 11.14
N LEU A 464 -18.39 3.66 10.48
CA LEU A 464 -17.11 3.05 10.09
C LEU A 464 -16.30 2.53 11.29
N GLU A 465 -16.36 3.19 12.46
CA GLU A 465 -15.70 2.66 13.66
C GLU A 465 -16.36 1.35 14.13
N LYS A 466 -17.70 1.23 14.07
CA LYS A 466 -18.41 -0.01 14.44
C LYS A 466 -18.06 -1.15 13.50
N GLU A 467 -18.00 -0.89 12.20
CA GLU A 467 -17.55 -1.85 11.19
C GLU A 467 -16.11 -2.28 11.42
N LEU A 468 -15.19 -1.33 11.66
CA LEU A 468 -13.79 -1.60 12.01
C LEU A 468 -13.69 -2.48 13.27
N GLN A 469 -14.48 -2.19 14.32
CA GLN A 469 -14.54 -3.01 15.53
C GLN A 469 -15.09 -4.43 15.25
N GLU A 470 -16.04 -4.60 14.33
CA GLU A 470 -16.55 -5.91 13.94
C GLU A 470 -15.52 -6.72 13.12
N VAL A 471 -14.89 -6.09 12.12
CA VAL A 471 -13.79 -6.70 11.35
C VAL A 471 -12.65 -7.12 12.27
N LYS A 472 -12.30 -6.29 13.27
CA LYS A 472 -11.29 -6.61 14.29
C LYS A 472 -11.68 -7.81 15.17
N LYS A 473 -12.97 -7.97 15.51
CA LYS A 473 -13.47 -9.16 16.21
C LYS A 473 -13.35 -10.42 15.33
N LYS A 474 -13.75 -10.34 14.05
CA LYS A 474 -13.62 -11.44 13.08
C LYS A 474 -12.16 -11.85 12.88
N LEU A 475 -11.25 -10.89 12.72
CA LEU A 475 -9.82 -11.12 12.60
C LEU A 475 -9.21 -11.85 13.82
N ASN A 476 -9.65 -11.50 15.04
CA ASN A 476 -9.20 -12.18 16.26
C ASN A 476 -9.66 -13.65 16.31
N VAL A 477 -10.87 -13.97 15.82
CA VAL A 477 -11.36 -15.37 15.71
C VAL A 477 -10.51 -16.16 14.71
N VAL A 478 -10.30 -15.63 13.50
CA VAL A 478 -9.46 -16.27 12.47
C VAL A 478 -8.00 -16.44 12.95
N SER A 479 -7.48 -15.50 13.74
CA SER A 479 -6.16 -15.61 14.37
C SER A 479 -6.11 -16.77 15.38
N LEU A 480 -7.14 -16.91 16.22
CA LEU A 480 -7.27 -18.03 17.16
C LEU A 480 -7.36 -19.38 16.42
N GLU A 481 -8.09 -19.45 15.32
CA GLU A 481 -8.21 -20.65 14.48
C GLU A 481 -6.89 -20.99 13.78
N LYS A 482 -6.19 -19.99 13.22
CA LYS A 482 -4.83 -20.17 12.66
C LYS A 482 -3.86 -20.74 13.70
N THR A 483 -3.86 -20.21 14.94
CA THR A 483 -2.98 -20.74 16.00
C THR A 483 -3.32 -22.16 16.44
N LYS A 484 -4.61 -22.54 16.45
CA LYS A 484 -5.03 -23.93 16.67
C LYS A 484 -4.59 -24.86 15.54
N LEU A 485 -4.70 -24.43 14.28
CA LEU A 485 -4.28 -25.20 13.11
C LEU A 485 -2.76 -25.42 13.10
N ILE A 486 -1.96 -24.39 13.43
CA ILE A 486 -0.50 -24.53 13.60
C ILE A 486 -0.20 -25.57 14.69
N SER A 487 -0.77 -25.43 15.89
CA SER A 487 -0.55 -26.39 16.99
C SER A 487 -1.03 -27.81 16.68
N ASN A 488 -1.93 -28.01 15.71
CA ASN A 488 -2.32 -29.34 15.24
C ASN A 488 -1.35 -29.87 14.18
N LEU A 489 -0.82 -29.02 13.31
CA LEU A 489 0.22 -29.37 12.34
C LEU A 489 1.51 -29.77 13.04
N ASP A 490 1.94 -29.01 14.06
CA ASP A 490 3.12 -29.31 14.87
C ASP A 490 3.04 -30.74 15.44
N LYS A 491 1.88 -31.13 16.00
CA LYS A 491 1.63 -32.49 16.54
C LYS A 491 1.54 -33.59 15.49
N CYS A 492 1.28 -33.26 14.23
CA CYS A 492 1.39 -34.21 13.13
C CYS A 492 2.86 -34.42 12.75
N VAL A 493 3.63 -33.33 12.66
CA VAL A 493 5.08 -33.38 12.38
C VAL A 493 5.84 -34.10 13.51
N GLU A 494 5.48 -33.91 14.78
CA GLU A 494 6.03 -34.68 15.90
C GLU A 494 5.85 -36.20 15.69
N LYS A 495 4.64 -36.64 15.32
CA LYS A 495 4.33 -38.05 15.04
C LYS A 495 4.99 -38.59 13.77
N GLU A 496 5.14 -37.76 12.75
CA GLU A 496 5.85 -38.12 11.52
C GLU A 496 7.33 -38.37 11.81
N ASN A 497 7.96 -37.52 12.64
CA ASN A 497 9.32 -37.75 13.14
C ASN A 497 9.41 -39.00 14.04
N GLU A 498 8.44 -39.25 14.92
CA GLU A 498 8.39 -40.50 15.70
C GLU A 498 8.36 -41.73 14.77
N GLN A 499 7.50 -41.71 13.75
CA GLN A 499 7.38 -42.80 12.77
C GLN A 499 8.66 -42.97 11.95
N GLU A 500 9.24 -41.89 11.42
CA GLU A 500 10.50 -41.94 10.66
C GLU A 500 11.64 -42.55 11.49
N ASN A 501 11.73 -42.20 12.79
CA ASN A 501 12.71 -42.79 13.70
C ASN A 501 12.46 -44.28 13.96
N THR A 502 11.19 -44.73 14.07
CA THR A 502 10.90 -46.18 14.16
C THR A 502 11.22 -46.94 12.88
N ILE A 503 11.02 -46.33 11.70
CA ILE A 503 11.37 -46.93 10.41
C ILE A 503 12.89 -47.09 10.29
N LYS A 504 13.67 -46.06 10.64
CA LYS A 504 15.14 -46.14 10.68
C LYS A 504 15.64 -47.26 11.59
N GLY A 505 15.09 -47.39 12.80
CA GLY A 505 15.46 -48.48 13.72
C GLY A 505 15.16 -49.88 13.18
N LEU A 506 14.03 -50.06 12.47
CA LEU A 506 13.69 -51.33 11.80
C LEU A 506 14.56 -51.60 10.58
N GLU A 507 15.01 -50.56 9.86
CA GLU A 507 15.95 -50.71 8.74
C GLU A 507 17.36 -51.09 9.22
N ASP A 508 17.85 -50.49 10.32
CA ASP A 508 19.09 -50.89 10.98
C ASP A 508 19.04 -52.35 11.48
N GLU A 509 17.93 -52.77 12.10
CA GLU A 509 17.73 -54.17 12.52
C GLU A 509 17.73 -55.13 11.31
N LYS A 510 16.96 -54.82 10.26
CA LYS A 510 16.92 -55.55 8.98
C LYS A 510 18.31 -55.68 8.35
N ASN A 511 19.11 -54.62 8.35
CA ASN A 511 20.48 -54.64 7.83
C ASN A 511 21.38 -55.57 8.65
N SER A 512 21.32 -55.49 9.99
CA SER A 512 22.08 -56.40 10.87
C SER A 512 21.71 -57.88 10.71
N LEU A 513 20.42 -58.17 10.45
CA LEU A 513 19.94 -59.51 10.15
C LEU A 513 20.41 -59.99 8.77
N SER A 514 20.44 -59.10 7.77
CA SER A 514 20.96 -59.39 6.42
C SER A 514 22.45 -59.75 6.45
N GLU A 515 23.28 -58.95 7.15
CA GLU A 515 24.69 -59.28 7.38
C GLU A 515 24.86 -60.62 8.11
N ARG A 516 23.99 -60.90 9.09
CA ARG A 516 24.03 -62.17 9.82
C ARG A 516 23.68 -63.36 8.94
N ILE A 517 22.68 -63.23 8.05
CA ILE A 517 22.32 -64.27 7.07
C ILE A 517 23.50 -64.54 6.13
N GLN A 518 24.08 -63.50 5.52
CA GLN A 518 25.25 -63.65 4.63
C GLN A 518 26.43 -64.34 5.33
N SER A 519 26.68 -64.04 6.61
CA SER A 519 27.72 -64.71 7.39
C SER A 519 27.46 -66.21 7.63
N LEU A 520 26.18 -66.62 7.69
CA LEU A 520 25.77 -68.01 7.85
C LEU A 520 25.81 -68.75 6.51
N GLU A 521 25.38 -68.12 5.42
CA GLU A 521 25.47 -68.66 4.04
C GLU A 521 26.93 -68.91 3.64
N ALA A 522 27.82 -67.95 3.90
CA ALA A 522 29.26 -68.11 3.65
C ALA A 522 29.88 -69.24 4.51
N SER A 523 29.37 -69.44 5.73
CA SER A 523 29.79 -70.57 6.59
C SER A 523 29.26 -71.90 6.07
N LEU A 524 28.02 -71.94 5.58
CA LEU A 524 27.40 -73.14 4.97
C LEU A 524 28.20 -73.60 3.75
N LEU A 525 28.55 -72.66 2.85
CA LEU A 525 29.34 -72.92 1.64
C LEU A 525 30.72 -73.55 1.95
N ASP A 526 31.38 -73.09 3.03
CA ASP A 526 32.65 -73.67 3.50
C ASP A 526 32.47 -75.09 4.06
N TYR A 527 31.38 -75.36 4.79
CA TYR A 527 31.03 -76.72 5.22
C TYR A 527 30.66 -77.64 4.05
N GLU A 528 29.91 -77.16 3.06
CA GLU A 528 29.59 -77.91 1.84
C GLU A 528 30.84 -78.24 1.03
N SER A 529 31.75 -77.27 0.86
CA SER A 529 33.05 -77.47 0.21
C SER A 529 33.87 -78.57 0.91
N LYS A 530 33.98 -78.52 2.23
CA LYS A 530 34.66 -79.55 3.05
C LYS A 530 33.98 -80.91 2.99
N ASN A 531 32.65 -80.95 2.95
CA ASN A 531 31.90 -82.20 2.81
C ASN A 531 32.12 -82.83 1.43
N ASN A 532 32.14 -82.03 0.36
CA ASN A 532 32.47 -82.48 -0.99
C ASN A 532 33.92 -82.99 -1.11
N GLU A 533 34.88 -82.32 -0.44
CA GLU A 533 36.26 -82.81 -0.34
C GLU A 533 36.33 -84.15 0.41
N LEU A 534 35.63 -84.29 1.54
CA LEU A 534 35.54 -85.56 2.27
C LEU A 534 34.95 -86.68 1.41
N ILE A 535 33.81 -86.45 0.75
CA ILE A 535 33.17 -87.40 -0.17
C ILE A 535 34.16 -87.85 -1.26
N LYS A 536 34.92 -86.92 -1.82
CA LYS A 536 35.97 -87.25 -2.79
C LYS A 536 37.07 -88.13 -2.17
N THR A 537 37.60 -87.78 -1.00
CA THR A 537 38.64 -88.59 -0.35
C THR A 537 38.17 -90.00 0.02
N VAL A 538 36.89 -90.17 0.39
CA VAL A 538 36.27 -91.49 0.60
C VAL A 538 36.21 -92.26 -0.71
N SER A 539 35.69 -91.67 -1.78
CA SER A 539 35.65 -92.30 -3.11
C SER A 539 37.03 -92.68 -3.64
N ASP A 540 38.04 -91.81 -3.47
CA ASP A 540 39.42 -92.08 -3.87
C ASP A 540 40.00 -93.26 -3.05
N LEU A 541 39.71 -93.34 -1.74
CA LEU A 541 40.14 -94.44 -0.87
C LEU A 541 39.41 -95.76 -1.17
N GLU A 542 38.12 -95.73 -1.50
CA GLU A 542 37.33 -96.93 -1.85
C GLU A 542 37.88 -97.59 -3.12
N ALA A 543 38.15 -96.81 -4.17
CA ALA A 543 38.80 -97.31 -5.38
C ALA A 543 40.22 -97.87 -5.09
N ASP A 544 40.98 -97.19 -4.22
CA ASP A 544 42.32 -97.64 -3.80
C ASP A 544 42.25 -98.90 -2.90
N PHE A 545 41.11 -99.22 -2.29
CA PHE A 545 40.84 -100.49 -1.60
C PHE A 545 40.43 -101.59 -2.57
N GLU A 546 39.57 -101.33 -3.54
CA GLU A 546 39.21 -102.31 -4.59
C GLU A 546 40.45 -102.79 -5.35
N LEU A 547 41.33 -101.87 -5.75
CA LEU A 547 42.61 -102.19 -6.39
C LEU A 547 43.52 -103.06 -5.50
N LYS A 548 43.55 -102.83 -4.18
CA LYS A 548 44.30 -103.67 -3.23
C LYS A 548 43.69 -105.05 -3.04
N ILE A 549 42.36 -105.17 -3.14
CA ILE A 549 41.64 -106.45 -3.07
C ILE A 549 41.92 -107.26 -4.34
N GLU A 550 41.79 -106.70 -5.54
CA GLU A 550 42.06 -107.45 -6.79
C GLU A 550 43.54 -107.83 -6.94
N ASN A 551 44.47 -106.95 -6.57
CA ASN A 551 45.91 -107.26 -6.56
C ASN A 551 46.34 -108.18 -5.40
N SER A 552 45.42 -108.55 -4.50
CA SER A 552 45.74 -109.42 -3.36
C SER A 552 46.23 -110.80 -3.83
N ASN A 553 47.35 -111.25 -3.27
CA ASN A 553 47.89 -112.59 -3.53
C ASN A 553 46.86 -113.69 -3.27
N LEU A 554 45.94 -113.51 -2.30
CA LEU A 554 44.87 -114.46 -2.01
C LEU A 554 43.84 -114.54 -3.14
N VAL A 555 43.43 -113.40 -3.73
CA VAL A 555 42.49 -113.39 -4.87
C VAL A 555 43.15 -114.00 -6.11
N ARG A 556 44.42 -113.71 -6.35
CA ARG A 556 45.22 -114.32 -7.43
C ARG A 556 45.39 -115.83 -7.25
N GLU A 557 45.68 -116.29 -6.03
CA GLU A 557 45.81 -117.71 -5.69
C GLU A 557 44.46 -118.45 -5.78
N LEU A 558 43.35 -117.82 -5.40
CA LEU A 558 42.01 -118.37 -5.55
C LEU A 558 41.61 -118.48 -7.03
N ARG A 559 41.91 -117.47 -7.86
CA ARG A 559 41.69 -117.53 -9.32
C ARG A 559 42.48 -118.67 -9.96
N GLU A 560 43.75 -118.85 -9.59
CA GLU A 560 44.58 -119.96 -10.12
C GLU A 560 44.13 -121.34 -9.60
N LYS A 561 43.72 -121.46 -8.33
CA LYS A 561 43.13 -122.71 -7.79
C LYS A 561 41.80 -123.08 -8.47
N LEU A 562 40.97 -122.08 -8.79
CA LEU A 562 39.73 -122.30 -9.54
C LEU A 562 40.07 -122.87 -10.93
N ARG A 563 40.97 -122.19 -11.67
CA ARG A 563 41.45 -122.64 -12.98
C ARG A 563 42.04 -124.05 -12.97
N ILE A 564 42.91 -124.38 -12.01
CA ILE A 564 43.46 -125.74 -11.85
C ILE A 564 42.35 -126.76 -11.60
N SER A 565 41.31 -126.41 -10.84
CA SER A 565 40.15 -127.26 -10.60
C SER A 565 39.30 -127.46 -11.86
N GLU A 566 39.16 -126.41 -12.69
CA GLU A 566 38.48 -126.47 -14.00
C GLU A 566 39.26 -127.34 -15.00
N ASP A 567 40.58 -127.21 -15.05
CA ASP A 567 41.47 -128.05 -15.87
C ASP A 567 41.42 -129.53 -15.41
N GLU A 568 41.45 -129.81 -14.10
CA GLU A 568 41.24 -131.17 -13.56
C GLU A 568 39.86 -131.75 -13.94
N ILE A 569 38.79 -130.94 -13.86
CA ILE A 569 37.44 -131.35 -14.25
C ILE A 569 37.39 -131.64 -15.76
N SER A 570 38.08 -130.84 -16.58
CA SER A 570 38.22 -131.03 -18.02
C SER A 570 38.94 -132.35 -18.34
N GLU A 571 40.07 -132.63 -17.70
CA GLU A 571 40.82 -133.89 -17.89
C GLU A 571 40.02 -135.11 -17.43
N LYS A 572 39.41 -135.06 -16.23
CA LYS A 572 38.55 -136.13 -15.71
C LYS A 572 37.37 -136.41 -16.66
N LYS A 573 36.77 -135.36 -17.25
CA LYS A 573 35.71 -135.46 -18.26
C LYS A 573 36.20 -136.08 -19.58
N GLN A 574 37.47 -135.89 -19.97
CA GLN A 574 38.08 -136.61 -21.08
C GLN A 574 38.35 -138.08 -20.74
N MET A 575 38.94 -138.39 -19.58
CA MET A 575 39.22 -139.76 -19.16
C MET A 575 37.95 -140.61 -19.05
N LEU A 576 36.86 -140.06 -18.49
CA LEU A 576 35.56 -140.73 -18.38
C LEU A 576 35.01 -141.07 -19.79
N LYS A 577 35.21 -140.19 -20.77
CA LYS A 577 34.87 -140.44 -22.19
C LYS A 577 35.66 -141.62 -22.78
N VAL A 578 36.96 -141.71 -22.50
CA VAL A 578 37.82 -142.82 -22.93
C VAL A 578 37.44 -144.14 -22.24
N GLN A 579 37.14 -144.12 -20.94
CA GLN A 579 36.69 -145.32 -20.21
C GLN A 579 35.34 -145.82 -20.73
N SER A 580 34.39 -144.92 -20.99
CA SER A 580 33.08 -145.26 -21.57
C SER A 580 33.20 -145.88 -22.97
N GLN A 581 34.11 -145.37 -23.81
CA GLN A 581 34.47 -146.00 -25.08
C GLN A 581 35.05 -147.41 -24.87
N ARG A 582 35.97 -147.59 -23.91
CA ARG A 582 36.61 -148.88 -23.63
C ARG A 582 35.61 -149.94 -23.14
N ILE A 583 34.64 -149.56 -22.30
CA ILE A 583 33.51 -150.41 -21.88
C ILE A 583 32.66 -150.81 -23.09
N THR A 584 32.37 -149.85 -23.98
CA THR A 584 31.60 -150.09 -25.21
C THR A 584 32.30 -151.11 -26.13
N ASP A 585 33.62 -151.05 -26.26
CA ASP A 585 34.38 -151.98 -27.10
C ASP A 585 34.61 -153.35 -26.43
N MET A 586 34.74 -153.42 -25.10
CA MET A 586 34.67 -154.70 -24.36
C MET A 586 33.33 -155.40 -24.58
N LYS A 587 32.21 -154.65 -24.55
CA LYS A 587 30.86 -155.18 -24.82
C LYS A 587 30.77 -155.81 -26.22
N LYS A 588 31.38 -155.18 -27.24
CA LYS A 588 31.47 -155.72 -28.62
C LYS A 588 32.34 -156.97 -28.73
N THR A 589 33.35 -157.16 -27.87
CA THR A 589 34.24 -158.32 -27.91
C THR A 589 33.61 -159.54 -27.23
N ILE A 590 32.95 -159.35 -26.08
CA ILE A 590 32.21 -160.44 -25.40
C ILE A 590 31.09 -160.99 -26.29
N GLN A 591 30.45 -160.14 -27.10
CA GLN A 591 29.44 -160.55 -28.09
C GLN A 591 29.98 -161.34 -29.30
N ARG A 592 31.30 -161.60 -29.42
CA ARG A 592 31.91 -162.13 -30.67
C ARG A 592 32.45 -163.55 -30.60
N GLU A 593 32.78 -164.10 -29.43
CA GLU A 593 33.30 -165.47 -29.33
C GLU A 593 32.22 -166.55 -29.16
N LEU A 594 31.04 -166.20 -28.63
CA LEU A 594 29.89 -167.11 -28.51
C LEU A 594 28.93 -167.02 -29.71
N LYS A 595 29.30 -167.73 -30.78
CA LYS A 595 28.35 -168.24 -31.79
C LYS A 595 27.31 -169.14 -31.08
N ILE A 596 25.99 -169.07 -31.28
CA ILE A 596 25.14 -168.30 -32.23
C ILE A 596 23.81 -168.00 -31.49
N SER A 597 23.16 -166.82 -31.54
CA SER A 597 23.59 -165.44 -31.81
C SER A 597 22.47 -164.48 -31.34
N PRO A 598 22.32 -164.19 -30.02
CA PRO A 598 21.11 -163.54 -29.49
C PRO A 598 21.22 -162.02 -29.23
N GLU A 599 20.05 -161.39 -29.13
CA GLU A 599 19.74 -160.06 -28.57
C GLU A 599 20.16 -158.77 -29.30
N THR A 600 19.27 -158.32 -30.19
CA THR A 600 18.97 -156.89 -30.43
C THR A 600 17.51 -156.62 -30.03
N SER A 601 17.13 -155.53 -29.36
CA SER A 601 17.90 -154.32 -29.05
C SER A 601 17.61 -153.78 -27.64
N ASN A 602 18.67 -153.58 -26.88
CA ASN A 602 18.74 -152.72 -25.69
C ASN A 602 18.18 -151.31 -26.02
N SER A 603 17.51 -150.53 -25.17
CA SER A 603 17.57 -150.36 -23.69
C SER A 603 18.84 -149.66 -23.16
N HIS A 604 18.73 -148.40 -22.76
CA HIS A 604 19.41 -147.86 -21.57
C HIS A 604 18.28 -147.27 -20.70
N ALA A 605 18.04 -147.76 -19.48
CA ALA A 605 18.83 -147.49 -18.27
C ALA A 605 18.90 -145.98 -18.03
N GLY A 606 18.31 -145.41 -16.97
CA GLY A 606 18.32 -145.85 -15.56
C GLY A 606 19.11 -144.80 -14.75
N GLN A 607 18.87 -144.51 -13.47
CA GLN A 607 18.07 -145.20 -12.46
C GLN A 607 17.33 -144.21 -11.52
N SER A 608 16.43 -144.79 -10.73
CA SER A 608 15.63 -144.26 -9.61
C SER A 608 16.36 -143.48 -8.51
N GLY A 609 15.60 -142.65 -7.78
CA GLY A 609 15.90 -142.19 -6.40
C GLY A 609 16.61 -140.82 -6.34
N LEU A 610 15.95 -139.68 -6.08
CA LEU A 610 15.17 -139.20 -4.92
C LEU A 610 16.01 -138.46 -3.84
N THR A 611 15.75 -137.15 -3.71
CA THR A 611 16.13 -136.21 -2.61
C THR A 611 17.64 -135.93 -2.43
N SER A 612 18.10 -134.76 -1.98
CA SER A 612 17.42 -133.55 -1.47
C SER A 612 18.15 -132.23 -1.85
N GLN A 613 17.41 -131.11 -1.79
CA GLN A 613 17.73 -129.74 -1.30
C GLN A 613 19.17 -129.41 -0.80
N PRO A 614 19.66 -128.13 -0.85
CA PRO A 614 18.92 -126.86 -1.09
C PRO A 614 19.62 -125.76 -1.95
N VAL A 615 18.90 -124.64 -2.12
CA VAL A 615 19.37 -123.22 -2.26
C VAL A 615 20.26 -122.80 -3.46
N ALA A 616 19.93 -121.61 -3.99
CA ALA A 616 20.51 -120.99 -5.18
C ALA A 616 21.72 -120.06 -4.92
N LYS A 617 22.53 -119.85 -5.96
CA LYS A 617 22.81 -118.49 -6.47
C LYS A 617 23.35 -118.46 -7.92
N ILE A 618 22.69 -117.64 -8.76
CA ILE A 618 23.19 -116.70 -9.78
C ILE A 618 24.48 -117.08 -10.57
N LEU A 619 24.30 -117.24 -11.91
CA LEU A 619 25.05 -116.70 -13.09
C LEU A 619 26.59 -116.41 -13.02
N PRO A 620 27.36 -116.43 -14.16
CA PRO A 620 26.93 -115.94 -15.50
C PRO A 620 27.48 -116.68 -16.75
N SER A 621 27.11 -116.14 -17.93
CA SER A 621 27.89 -115.92 -19.17
C SER A 621 28.89 -116.94 -19.74
N ASP A 622 28.99 -117.21 -21.05
CA ASP A 622 28.25 -116.77 -22.27
C ASP A 622 28.45 -117.89 -23.36
N ASN A 623 28.64 -117.77 -24.70
CA ASN A 623 28.65 -116.68 -25.71
C ASN A 623 28.47 -117.24 -27.15
N GLN A 624 28.22 -116.36 -28.13
CA GLN A 624 28.26 -116.57 -29.60
C GLN A 624 27.20 -117.53 -30.19
N ARG A 625 26.51 -117.26 -31.30
CA ARG A 625 26.33 -116.13 -32.26
C ARG A 625 24.86 -116.25 -32.81
N THR A 626 24.20 -115.32 -33.50
CA THR A 626 24.59 -114.41 -34.61
C THR A 626 23.62 -113.22 -34.73
N SER A 627 24.14 -112.05 -35.17
CA SER A 627 23.44 -110.99 -35.95
C SER A 627 22.22 -110.26 -35.33
N ALA A 628 21.96 -108.98 -35.59
CA ALA A 628 22.60 -108.02 -36.51
C ALA A 628 22.80 -106.63 -35.87
N VAL A 629 23.59 -105.79 -36.54
CA VAL A 629 24.02 -104.46 -36.07
C VAL A 629 23.00 -103.37 -36.41
N GLN A 630 22.76 -102.44 -35.47
CA GLN A 630 22.66 -101.01 -35.78
C GLN A 630 23.18 -100.15 -34.62
N MET A 631 23.75 -98.99 -34.96
CA MET A 631 24.52 -98.13 -34.05
C MET A 631 23.63 -97.20 -33.21
N SER A 632 24.09 -96.86 -32.01
CA SER A 632 23.77 -95.58 -31.36
C SER A 632 24.98 -95.11 -30.54
N GLU A 633 25.27 -93.81 -30.57
CA GLU A 633 26.53 -93.24 -30.08
C GLU A 633 26.28 -92.02 -29.17
N TYR A 634 26.73 -92.14 -27.92
CA TYR A 634 27.08 -91.11 -26.92
C TYR A 634 26.30 -89.76 -26.77
N LYS A 635 26.02 -89.46 -25.48
CA LYS A 635 25.74 -88.14 -24.85
C LYS A 635 24.39 -87.51 -25.24
N PHE A 636 23.45 -87.33 -24.31
CA PHE A 636 23.52 -86.29 -23.27
C PHE A 636 22.58 -86.63 -22.09
N ARG A 637 23.09 -86.72 -20.85
CA ARG A 637 22.23 -86.81 -19.63
C ARG A 637 22.23 -85.46 -18.91
N LYS A 638 21.12 -84.72 -19.02
CA LYS A 638 20.79 -83.68 -18.04
C LYS A 638 20.37 -84.38 -16.74
N SER A 639 20.91 -83.97 -15.60
CA SER A 639 20.53 -84.51 -14.30
C SER A 639 19.11 -84.12 -13.94
N SER A 640 18.27 -85.11 -13.62
CA SER A 640 16.99 -84.87 -12.94
C SER A 640 17.27 -84.60 -11.47
N VAL A 641 17.13 -83.34 -11.06
CA VAL A 641 16.76 -83.01 -9.68
C VAL A 641 15.25 -83.26 -9.53
N GLU A 642 14.79 -83.45 -8.30
CA GLU A 642 13.46 -83.97 -7.99
C GLU A 642 12.33 -82.99 -8.39
N ASN A 643 11.22 -83.54 -8.91
CA ASN A 643 10.11 -82.72 -9.42
C ASN A 643 9.14 -82.36 -8.29
N GLY A 644 9.14 -81.08 -7.88
CA GLY A 644 8.05 -80.45 -7.15
C GLY A 644 7.32 -79.36 -7.96
N ASP A 645 8.07 -78.54 -8.71
CA ASP A 645 7.56 -77.24 -9.18
C ASP A 645 6.77 -77.25 -10.49
N ALA A 646 6.90 -78.29 -11.33
CA ALA A 646 6.38 -78.26 -12.71
C ALA A 646 4.84 -78.06 -12.82
N GLU A 647 4.08 -78.46 -11.80
CA GLU A 647 2.62 -78.28 -11.73
C GLU A 647 2.25 -76.91 -11.12
N LEU A 648 3.10 -76.32 -10.28
CA LEU A 648 2.93 -74.95 -9.78
C LEU A 648 3.29 -73.91 -10.85
N ASP A 649 4.36 -74.12 -11.60
CA ASP A 649 4.88 -73.16 -12.58
C ASP A 649 3.92 -72.94 -13.76
N THR A 650 3.15 -73.97 -14.13
CA THR A 650 2.11 -73.87 -15.17
C THR A 650 0.89 -73.06 -14.71
N VAL A 651 0.42 -73.28 -13.48
CA VAL A 651 -0.61 -72.45 -12.84
C VAL A 651 -0.11 -71.01 -12.66
N ASN A 652 1.16 -70.84 -12.28
CA ASN A 652 1.82 -69.55 -12.13
C ASN A 652 1.85 -68.79 -13.48
N ILE A 653 2.19 -69.44 -14.59
CA ILE A 653 2.17 -68.83 -15.93
C ILE A 653 0.75 -68.42 -16.38
N GLU A 654 -0.28 -69.20 -16.07
CA GLU A 654 -1.66 -68.85 -16.44
C GLU A 654 -2.21 -67.70 -15.56
N TYR A 655 -1.92 -67.72 -14.26
CA TYR A 655 -2.24 -66.61 -13.36
C TYR A 655 -1.44 -65.34 -13.71
N LEU A 656 -0.15 -65.46 -14.02
CA LEU A 656 0.72 -64.37 -14.48
C LEU A 656 0.17 -63.73 -15.76
N LYS A 657 -0.29 -64.51 -16.74
CA LYS A 657 -0.96 -63.96 -17.94
C LYS A 657 -2.18 -63.14 -17.56
N HIS A 658 -3.01 -63.62 -16.64
CA HIS A 658 -4.20 -62.88 -16.18
C HIS A 658 -3.81 -61.60 -15.42
N VAL A 659 -2.82 -61.66 -14.51
CA VAL A 659 -2.38 -60.51 -13.71
C VAL A 659 -1.65 -59.46 -14.56
N ILE A 660 -0.78 -59.85 -15.50
CA ILE A 660 -0.18 -58.94 -16.48
C ILE A 660 -1.26 -58.30 -17.36
N LEU A 661 -2.16 -59.10 -17.93
CA LEU A 661 -3.22 -58.58 -18.79
C LEU A 661 -4.09 -57.58 -18.05
N LYS A 662 -4.49 -57.90 -16.81
CA LYS A 662 -5.25 -57.00 -15.94
C LYS A 662 -4.44 -55.75 -15.56
N PHE A 663 -3.15 -55.86 -15.25
CA PHE A 663 -2.29 -54.72 -14.96
C PHE A 663 -2.16 -53.76 -16.17
N ILE A 664 -2.10 -54.29 -17.39
CA ILE A 664 -1.99 -53.50 -18.63
C ILE A 664 -3.34 -52.87 -19.04
N THR A 665 -4.48 -53.48 -18.72
CA THR A 665 -5.82 -52.96 -19.07
C THR A 665 -6.53 -52.18 -17.96
N SER A 666 -6.09 -52.31 -16.70
CA SER A 666 -6.58 -51.49 -15.59
C SER A 666 -6.16 -50.02 -15.74
N ARG A 667 -6.95 -49.13 -15.15
CA ARG A 667 -6.59 -47.70 -15.02
C ARG A 667 -5.43 -47.55 -14.02
N GLU A 668 -4.66 -46.48 -14.12
CA GLU A 668 -3.41 -46.28 -13.36
C GLU A 668 -3.57 -46.46 -11.84
N TYR A 669 -4.68 -45.98 -11.25
CA TYR A 669 -4.96 -46.10 -9.82
C TYR A 669 -5.26 -47.55 -9.36
N GLU A 670 -5.64 -48.43 -10.27
CA GLU A 670 -5.85 -49.87 -10.03
C GLU A 670 -4.55 -50.65 -10.30
N ALA A 671 -3.80 -50.25 -11.33
CA ALA A 671 -2.50 -50.82 -11.66
C ALA A 671 -1.52 -50.71 -10.48
N VAL A 672 -1.51 -49.60 -9.73
CA VAL A 672 -0.68 -49.45 -8.50
C VAL A 672 -1.02 -50.50 -7.43
N GLN A 673 -2.26 -50.97 -7.34
CA GLN A 673 -2.64 -52.04 -6.40
C GLN A 673 -2.15 -53.41 -6.89
N LEU A 674 -1.98 -53.57 -8.20
CA LEU A 674 -1.48 -54.78 -8.85
C LEU A 674 0.06 -54.82 -8.96
N THR A 675 0.76 -53.69 -8.81
CA THR A 675 2.24 -53.58 -8.88
C THR A 675 2.95 -54.65 -8.04
N ARG A 676 2.54 -54.85 -6.78
CA ARG A 676 3.16 -55.85 -5.89
C ARG A 676 2.90 -57.30 -6.32
N ALA A 677 1.75 -57.58 -6.92
CA ALA A 677 1.44 -58.89 -7.49
C ALA A 677 2.28 -59.15 -8.75
N VAL A 678 2.37 -58.16 -9.65
CA VAL A 678 3.22 -58.24 -10.85
C VAL A 678 4.69 -58.43 -10.46
N SER A 679 5.20 -57.66 -9.49
CA SER A 679 6.55 -57.79 -8.95
C SER A 679 6.85 -59.21 -8.44
N THR A 680 5.96 -59.75 -7.60
CA THR A 680 6.12 -61.10 -7.02
C THR A 680 6.10 -62.19 -8.10
N LEU A 681 5.19 -62.11 -9.08
CA LEU A 681 5.02 -63.16 -10.10
C LEU A 681 6.11 -63.10 -11.19
N LEU A 682 6.61 -61.90 -11.53
CA LEU A 682 7.72 -61.71 -12.47
C LEU A 682 9.11 -61.79 -11.83
N HIS A 683 9.20 -61.95 -10.50
CA HIS A 683 10.46 -61.92 -9.76
C HIS A 683 11.27 -60.63 -10.01
N MET A 684 10.58 -59.49 -10.02
CA MET A 684 11.20 -58.18 -10.27
C MET A 684 12.11 -57.78 -9.10
N THR A 685 13.19 -57.05 -9.38
CA THR A 685 14.01 -56.48 -8.30
C THR A 685 13.26 -55.35 -7.58
N PRO A 686 13.57 -55.02 -6.31
CA PRO A 686 12.94 -53.91 -5.60
C PRO A 686 13.04 -52.57 -6.35
N ASP A 687 14.18 -52.32 -7.01
CA ASP A 687 14.40 -51.13 -7.85
C ASP A 687 13.45 -51.08 -9.06
N GLU A 688 13.05 -52.24 -9.58
CA GLU A 688 12.14 -52.37 -10.72
C GLU A 688 10.67 -52.29 -10.30
N GLU A 689 10.29 -52.84 -9.14
CA GLU A 689 8.98 -52.57 -8.54
C GLU A 689 8.81 -51.08 -8.24
N ASN A 690 9.85 -50.44 -7.68
CA ASN A 690 9.79 -49.02 -7.34
C ASN A 690 9.78 -48.13 -8.59
N LEU A 691 10.59 -48.43 -9.62
CA LEU A 691 10.55 -47.72 -10.91
C LEU A 691 9.19 -47.87 -11.62
N LEU A 692 8.57 -49.05 -11.53
CA LEU A 692 7.22 -49.29 -12.05
C LEU A 692 6.17 -48.46 -11.29
N ARG A 693 6.32 -48.37 -9.96
CA ARG A 693 5.46 -47.59 -9.07
C ARG A 693 5.58 -46.07 -9.34
N GLU A 694 6.80 -45.54 -9.40
CA GLU A 694 7.09 -44.15 -9.80
C GLU A 694 6.53 -43.83 -11.19
N THR A 695 6.59 -44.78 -12.14
CA THR A 695 6.05 -44.59 -13.49
C THR A 695 4.53 -44.46 -13.50
N LEU A 696 3.82 -45.21 -12.65
CA LEU A 696 2.37 -45.07 -12.51
C LEU A 696 1.99 -43.78 -11.76
N GLU A 697 2.69 -43.43 -10.68
CA GLU A 697 2.46 -42.17 -9.94
C GLU A 697 2.78 -40.93 -10.79
N TRP A 698 3.82 -41.00 -11.65
CA TRP A 698 4.10 -39.98 -12.66
C TRP A 698 2.95 -39.84 -13.67
N LYS A 699 2.39 -40.95 -14.19
CA LYS A 699 1.24 -40.89 -15.11
C LYS A 699 -0.04 -40.34 -14.45
N MET A 700 -0.17 -40.43 -13.13
CA MET A 700 -1.28 -39.83 -12.38
C MET A 700 -1.03 -38.34 -12.01
N SER A 701 0.21 -37.86 -12.09
CA SER A 701 0.59 -36.53 -11.61
C SER A 701 0.81 -35.53 -12.74
N TRP A 702 0.05 -34.42 -12.72
CA TRP A 702 0.17 -33.33 -13.70
C TRP A 702 1.54 -32.61 -13.64
N PHE A 703 2.25 -32.69 -12.51
CA PHE A 703 3.50 -31.96 -12.25
C PHE A 703 4.65 -32.84 -11.71
N GLY A 704 4.51 -34.17 -11.76
CA GLY A 704 5.55 -35.09 -11.27
C GLY A 704 6.82 -35.07 -12.14
N PRO A 705 8.02 -35.16 -11.56
CA PRO A 705 9.24 -35.39 -12.33
C PRO A 705 9.16 -36.78 -13.01
N LYS A 706 9.56 -36.86 -14.28
CA LYS A 706 9.52 -38.14 -15.01
C LYS A 706 10.61 -39.09 -14.48
N PRO A 707 10.29 -40.34 -14.12
CA PRO A 707 11.26 -41.29 -13.56
C PRO A 707 12.40 -41.62 -14.52
N ASN A 708 13.55 -41.98 -13.96
CA ASN A 708 14.80 -42.13 -14.69
C ASN A 708 14.94 -43.54 -15.31
N ILE A 709 14.28 -43.73 -16.45
CA ILE A 709 14.20 -45.00 -17.19
C ILE A 709 15.53 -45.36 -17.92
N GLY A 710 16.60 -44.58 -17.72
CA GLY A 710 17.90 -44.78 -18.39
C GLY A 710 17.98 -44.16 -19.79
N LYS A 711 19.17 -44.22 -20.41
CA LYS A 711 19.45 -43.68 -21.75
C LYS A 711 20.38 -44.61 -22.54
N GLY A 712 20.23 -44.64 -23.85
CA GLY A 712 21.04 -45.50 -24.74
C GLY A 712 20.76 -46.99 -24.54
N GLN A 713 21.80 -47.83 -24.59
CA GLN A 713 21.69 -49.29 -24.48
C GLN A 713 21.19 -49.79 -23.11
N LEU A 714 21.11 -48.93 -22.10
CA LEU A 714 20.61 -49.24 -20.75
C LEU A 714 19.20 -48.66 -20.48
N ALA A 715 18.48 -48.20 -21.52
CA ALA A 715 17.13 -47.70 -21.36
C ALA A 715 16.13 -48.85 -21.12
N LYS A 716 15.41 -48.84 -20.00
CA LYS A 716 14.37 -49.84 -19.67
C LYS A 716 13.03 -49.63 -20.40
N ALA A 717 12.96 -48.68 -21.35
CA ALA A 717 11.82 -48.49 -22.23
C ALA A 717 12.26 -48.15 -23.66
N ILE A 718 11.52 -48.68 -24.64
CA ILE A 718 11.71 -48.40 -26.06
C ILE A 718 11.10 -47.02 -26.37
N PRO A 719 11.84 -46.06 -26.94
CA PRO A 719 11.26 -44.80 -27.38
C PRO A 719 10.29 -45.05 -28.55
N PRO A 720 9.17 -44.31 -28.66
CA PRO A 720 8.27 -44.46 -29.80
C PRO A 720 9.04 -44.14 -31.09
N SER A 721 8.95 -45.05 -32.07
CA SER A 721 9.41 -44.79 -33.44
C SER A 721 8.61 -43.63 -34.03
N GLN A 722 9.33 -42.63 -34.57
CA GLN A 722 8.75 -41.53 -35.35
C GLN A 722 8.25 -42.02 -36.71
#